data_AF-A0A2K9AKW7-F1
#
_entry.id   AF-A0A2K9AKW7-F1
#
_cell.length_a   1.000
_cell.length_b   1.000
_cell.length_c   1.000
_cell.angle_alpha   90.00
_cell.angle_beta   90.00
_cell.angle_gamma   90.00
#
_symmetry.space_group_name_H-M   'P 1'
#
loop_
_entity.id
_entity.type
_entity.pdbx_description
1 polymer ?
#
loop_
_entity_poly.entity_id
_entity_poly.type
_entity_poly.pdbx_seq_one_letter_code
_entity_poly.pdbx_strand_id
1 'polypeptide(L)'
;MKFIKIFFLVTLLLVFQGCEQVSNPQLGMPKINGLSNVEYTIGDVIPNYLEGVTAEDYLGTPILDITVDDQEVNYNLEGTYNVYYKVEDTYGSKITASIKVFVSEPTQIIDYNPPYFEGIKSFNYYIGQEVIDYQAEIKAYDTLDGDITADIIFDGEVDFEQPGVYEITATVYDSSGNKRIERFSVFVYDNEAPVISGYNRIYHYIGSGAPDYMKLISAHDNEDGDITHVITINDEMVDLNTVGSYPLYYKVIDSYGHVIEQVVAVQVDYNDQSVDIDDLNVFYINDTHGSILENNEEMGLAKIGNVILDEYDKNPYETLFLSGGDLLQGNILSNFYYGASMIEMFNYMNLDVFVVGNHEFDWGLDTVVEYFDPSTLGTKAEYPLLAANLFYKDTETRPDFIDAYAIIEKGDLKIGVIGTIGAGLESSIAKSRVEDYEFQNPTYWTEYYTDVLIDEYQVDAVFAINHGNDNYYNMTVSTNGNINGIFNGHSHSNVTSDVNGVPLIQASSNARVLGFLSYSVDETNKLSLDHIDNLVANDDIRLQTPHPGLDALIQTYVNQIEPLLNEAILYSSQSYDRTILTEFMAEVMRKAADADVGVHNSGGTRDSLVQGQAITVATTYKIFPFDNQIISVYIKGSEVISLFNNSSLKYSLRSGLNENDIDPNSYYWVSTNDYVFGNYDEFQVYEDIYFPGIVDRIAFEDELRERAETTTEFVID
;
A
#
# COMPACT_ATOMS: atom_id res chain seq x y z
N MET A 1 49.36 64.62 -64.22
CA MET A 1 49.31 66.07 -64.52
C MET A 1 48.01 66.32 -65.27
N LYS A 2 47.04 67.01 -64.66
CA LYS A 2 46.79 68.45 -64.95
C LYS A 2 46.18 68.55 -66.37
N PHE A 3 44.90 68.84 -66.58
CA PHE A 3 44.30 70.13 -66.29
C PHE A 3 42.75 70.01 -66.50
N ILE A 4 41.87 70.38 -65.55
CA ILE A 4 41.51 71.76 -65.15
C ILE A 4 40.61 72.37 -66.23
N LYS A 5 39.30 72.55 -65.97
CA LYS A 5 38.66 73.83 -65.56
C LYS A 5 37.61 74.22 -66.61
N ILE A 6 36.55 74.99 -66.37
CA ILE A 6 35.88 75.59 -65.21
C ILE A 6 34.71 76.41 -65.79
N PHE A 7 33.77 76.80 -64.91
CA PHE A 7 32.82 77.93 -65.05
C PHE A 7 31.69 77.82 -66.09
N PHE A 8 30.56 78.53 -66.00
CA PHE A 8 29.73 79.18 -64.96
C PHE A 8 28.66 79.95 -65.77
N LEU A 9 27.46 80.12 -65.19
CA LEU A 9 26.61 81.32 -65.30
C LEU A 9 25.57 81.48 -66.45
N VAL A 10 24.30 81.25 -66.08
CA VAL A 10 23.13 82.19 -66.06
C VAL A 10 22.32 82.54 -67.33
N THR A 11 21.01 82.66 -67.04
CA THR A 11 19.89 83.42 -67.67
C THR A 11 19.11 82.86 -68.85
N LEU A 12 17.87 82.48 -68.53
CA LEU A 12 16.60 83.14 -68.91
C LEU A 12 16.38 83.56 -70.39
N LEU A 13 15.39 82.88 -70.99
CA LEU A 13 14.43 83.28 -72.04
C LEU A 13 14.91 83.72 -73.44
N LEU A 14 14.16 83.15 -74.41
CA LEU A 14 13.56 83.75 -75.62
C LEU A 14 14.16 83.51 -77.02
N VAL A 15 13.28 82.96 -77.86
CA VAL A 15 13.02 83.21 -79.30
C VAL A 15 13.78 82.37 -80.34
N PHE A 16 12.98 81.66 -81.14
CA PHE A 16 13.27 81.06 -82.44
C PHE A 16 13.75 82.11 -83.48
N GLN A 17 14.78 81.78 -84.27
CA GLN A 17 15.10 82.46 -85.54
C GLN A 17 15.59 81.48 -86.62
N GLY A 18 15.07 81.68 -87.85
CA GLY A 18 15.66 81.26 -89.14
C GLY A 18 15.27 79.86 -89.63
N CYS A 19 15.08 79.56 -90.92
CA CYS A 19 15.24 80.33 -92.16
C CYS A 19 14.58 79.49 -93.29
N GLU A 20 13.88 80.10 -94.25
CA GLU A 20 13.65 79.47 -95.55
C GLU A 20 14.98 79.43 -96.30
N GLN A 21 15.39 78.25 -96.79
CA GLN A 21 16.07 77.95 -98.07
C GLN A 21 16.67 76.52 -98.06
N VAL A 22 16.04 75.64 -98.86
CA VAL A 22 16.54 74.43 -99.56
C VAL A 22 17.34 73.37 -98.76
N SER A 23 16.72 72.22 -98.47
CA SER A 23 17.38 71.01 -97.95
C SER A 23 17.69 69.97 -99.04
N ASN A 24 18.97 69.60 -99.10
CA ASN A 24 19.54 68.38 -99.68
C ASN A 24 19.12 67.18 -98.77
N PRO A 25 18.84 65.94 -99.26
CA PRO A 25 18.28 64.90 -98.41
C PRO A 25 19.31 64.40 -97.37
N GLN A 26 18.91 64.41 -96.10
CA GLN A 26 19.69 63.91 -94.97
C GLN A 26 19.56 62.37 -94.92
N LEU A 27 20.66 61.65 -95.20
CA LEU A 27 20.79 60.20 -94.99
C LEU A 27 20.73 59.90 -93.47
N GLY A 28 20.01 58.86 -93.04
CA GLY A 28 19.85 58.48 -91.62
C GLY A 28 20.93 57.51 -91.12
N MET A 29 21.12 57.40 -89.80
CA MET A 29 22.06 56.46 -89.18
C MET A 29 21.47 55.04 -89.05
N PRO A 30 22.30 53.98 -89.06
CA PRO A 30 21.87 52.62 -88.76
C PRO A 30 21.43 52.45 -87.29
N LYS A 31 20.63 51.41 -87.03
CA LYS A 31 20.09 51.07 -85.70
C LYS A 31 20.51 49.65 -85.29
N ILE A 32 20.90 49.49 -84.02
CA ILE A 32 21.17 48.18 -83.40
C ILE A 32 19.99 47.83 -82.48
N ASN A 33 19.46 46.62 -82.61
CA ASN A 33 18.35 46.09 -81.81
C ASN A 33 18.83 44.87 -81.00
N GLY A 34 18.18 44.59 -79.86
CA GLY A 34 18.42 43.37 -79.06
C GLY A 34 19.46 43.50 -77.94
N LEU A 35 19.84 44.73 -77.54
CA LEU A 35 20.85 44.95 -76.49
C LEU A 35 20.27 44.89 -75.07
N SER A 36 20.85 44.07 -74.19
CA SER A 36 20.51 43.96 -72.76
C SER A 36 21.75 43.69 -71.88
N ASN A 37 21.74 44.19 -70.65
CA ASN A 37 22.81 43.92 -69.66
C ASN A 37 22.81 42.45 -69.20
N VAL A 38 23.96 41.97 -68.68
CA VAL A 38 24.18 40.57 -68.29
C VAL A 38 24.76 40.44 -66.87
N GLU A 39 24.36 39.42 -66.12
CA GLU A 39 24.92 39.04 -64.81
C GLU A 39 25.78 37.78 -64.95
N TYR A 40 26.91 37.68 -64.24
CA TYR A 40 27.88 36.58 -64.33
C TYR A 40 28.48 36.27 -62.94
N THR A 41 28.51 35.01 -62.53
CA THR A 41 29.24 34.59 -61.32
C THR A 41 30.61 34.05 -61.70
N ILE A 42 31.66 34.41 -60.97
CA ILE A 42 33.03 33.95 -61.24
C ILE A 42 33.07 32.41 -61.20
N GLY A 43 33.45 31.82 -62.34
CA GLY A 43 33.47 30.37 -62.55
C GLY A 43 32.38 29.84 -63.49
N ASP A 44 31.37 30.67 -63.82
CA ASP A 44 30.33 30.32 -64.80
C ASP A 44 30.86 30.41 -66.26
N VAL A 45 30.06 29.95 -67.23
CA VAL A 45 30.38 30.02 -68.67
C VAL A 45 30.19 31.46 -69.19
N ILE A 46 31.17 31.97 -69.97
CA ILE A 46 31.14 33.34 -70.51
C ILE A 46 29.98 33.52 -71.52
N PRO A 47 29.17 34.60 -71.43
CA PRO A 47 28.04 34.85 -72.33
C PRO A 47 28.42 35.12 -73.79
N ASN A 48 27.58 34.71 -74.75
CA ASN A 48 27.72 35.06 -76.18
C ASN A 48 27.00 36.37 -76.52
N TYR A 49 27.76 37.44 -76.71
CA TYR A 49 27.20 38.79 -76.89
C TYR A 49 26.55 39.09 -78.25
N LEU A 50 26.80 38.29 -79.29
CA LEU A 50 26.14 38.46 -80.60
C LEU A 50 24.78 37.78 -80.68
N GLU A 51 24.46 36.91 -79.72
CA GLU A 51 23.21 36.16 -79.74
C GLU A 51 22.01 37.11 -79.56
N GLY A 52 21.08 37.07 -80.53
CA GLY A 52 19.88 37.91 -80.51
C GLY A 52 20.07 39.38 -80.93
N VAL A 53 21.30 39.81 -81.24
CA VAL A 53 21.59 41.19 -81.67
C VAL A 53 21.51 41.31 -83.19
N THR A 54 20.80 42.33 -83.69
CA THR A 54 20.63 42.62 -85.13
C THR A 54 20.81 44.10 -85.44
N ALA A 55 21.13 44.43 -86.70
CA ALA A 55 21.25 45.83 -87.14
C ALA A 55 20.67 46.06 -88.53
N GLU A 56 20.16 47.26 -88.77
CA GLU A 56 19.54 47.70 -90.04
C GLU A 56 19.93 49.14 -90.38
N ASP A 57 20.01 49.46 -91.67
CA ASP A 57 20.23 50.83 -92.15
C ASP A 57 18.95 51.68 -92.01
N TYR A 58 19.05 52.98 -92.33
CA TYR A 58 17.90 53.89 -92.18
C TYR A 58 16.73 53.58 -93.13
N LEU A 59 16.93 52.73 -94.15
CA LEU A 59 15.89 52.24 -95.06
C LEU A 59 15.32 50.89 -94.59
N GLY A 60 15.82 50.32 -93.49
CA GLY A 60 15.42 49.02 -92.96
C GLY A 60 16.11 47.82 -93.61
N THR A 61 17.21 48.06 -94.34
CA THR A 61 18.00 46.97 -94.95
C THR A 61 18.92 46.36 -93.90
N PRO A 62 18.93 45.02 -93.71
CA PRO A 62 19.78 44.38 -92.70
C PRO A 62 21.28 44.64 -92.94
N ILE A 63 21.99 45.00 -91.87
CA ILE A 63 23.44 45.08 -91.84
C ILE A 63 23.96 43.85 -91.11
N LEU A 64 24.64 42.97 -91.84
CA LEU A 64 25.10 41.69 -91.30
C LEU A 64 26.40 41.79 -90.51
N ASP A 65 27.17 42.87 -90.70
CA ASP A 65 28.45 43.06 -90.03
C ASP A 65 28.27 43.88 -88.75
N ILE A 66 28.07 43.17 -87.63
CA ILE A 66 28.04 43.72 -86.28
C ILE A 66 29.30 43.24 -85.57
N THR A 67 30.13 44.17 -85.14
CA THR A 67 31.33 43.85 -84.36
C THR A 67 31.09 44.09 -82.89
N VAL A 68 31.49 43.12 -82.04
CA VAL A 68 31.42 43.22 -80.58
C VAL A 68 32.82 43.31 -80.00
N ASP A 69 32.96 44.18 -79.01
CA ASP A 69 34.20 44.48 -78.30
C ASP A 69 33.92 44.39 -76.79
N ASP A 70 34.29 43.25 -76.19
CA ASP A 70 34.13 42.93 -74.77
C ASP A 70 35.47 42.93 -74.01
N GLN A 71 36.53 43.49 -74.61
CA GLN A 71 37.89 43.44 -74.05
C GLN A 71 38.02 44.10 -72.66
N GLU A 72 37.05 44.93 -72.26
CA GLU A 72 37.02 45.56 -70.94
C GLU A 72 36.44 44.65 -69.84
N VAL A 73 35.80 43.52 -70.16
CA VAL A 73 35.17 42.64 -69.17
C VAL A 73 36.21 41.70 -68.53
N ASN A 74 36.39 41.80 -67.22
CA ASN A 74 37.23 40.87 -66.46
C ASN A 74 36.38 39.86 -65.68
N TYR A 75 36.24 38.66 -66.25
CA TYR A 75 35.43 37.57 -65.68
C TYR A 75 36.03 36.91 -64.42
N ASN A 76 37.23 37.30 -64.00
CA ASN A 76 37.85 36.76 -62.78
C ASN A 76 37.92 37.81 -61.66
N LEU A 77 37.23 38.94 -61.80
CA LEU A 77 37.24 40.00 -60.82
C LEU A 77 35.85 40.62 -60.68
N GLU A 78 35.32 40.58 -59.46
CA GLU A 78 34.04 41.20 -59.13
C GLU A 78 34.02 42.67 -59.56
N GLY A 79 32.96 43.06 -60.29
CA GLY A 79 32.87 44.41 -60.87
C GLY A 79 31.80 44.55 -61.95
N THR A 80 31.66 45.77 -62.48
CA THR A 80 30.76 46.08 -63.59
C THR A 80 31.54 46.60 -64.79
N TYR A 81 31.39 45.95 -65.94
CA TYR A 81 32.17 46.20 -67.16
C TYR A 81 31.25 46.52 -68.35
N ASN A 82 31.76 47.20 -69.39
CA ASN A 82 30.98 47.50 -70.60
C ASN A 82 31.37 46.58 -71.76
N VAL A 83 30.39 46.23 -72.59
CA VAL A 83 30.59 45.57 -73.88
C VAL A 83 30.04 46.47 -74.98
N TYR A 84 30.81 46.72 -76.04
CA TYR A 84 30.48 47.67 -77.10
C TYR A 84 30.15 46.96 -78.43
N TYR A 85 29.12 47.45 -79.12
CA TYR A 85 28.65 46.98 -80.41
C TYR A 85 28.84 48.07 -81.46
N LYS A 86 29.48 47.77 -82.59
CA LYS A 86 29.80 48.72 -83.66
C LYS A 86 29.22 48.23 -84.99
N VAL A 87 28.55 49.13 -85.71
CA VAL A 87 27.93 48.85 -87.03
C VAL A 87 28.20 49.99 -87.99
N GLU A 88 28.50 49.67 -89.24
CA GLU A 88 28.67 50.60 -90.37
C GLU A 88 27.74 50.19 -91.52
N ASP A 89 26.96 51.14 -92.05
CA ASP A 89 26.09 50.87 -93.20
C ASP A 89 26.84 50.97 -94.54
N THR A 90 26.20 50.53 -95.63
CA THR A 90 26.78 50.55 -96.99
C THR A 90 26.98 51.97 -97.55
N TYR A 91 26.43 52.99 -96.89
CA TYR A 91 26.61 54.41 -97.20
C TYR A 91 27.74 55.04 -96.38
N GLY A 92 28.36 54.28 -95.46
CA GLY A 92 29.49 54.69 -94.62
C GLY A 92 29.11 55.30 -93.26
N SER A 93 27.84 55.26 -92.86
CA SER A 93 27.39 55.78 -91.55
C SER A 93 27.67 54.77 -90.44
N LYS A 94 28.23 55.23 -89.32
CA LYS A 94 28.64 54.36 -88.19
C LYS A 94 27.88 54.67 -86.91
N ILE A 95 27.51 53.62 -86.15
CA ILE A 95 26.97 53.75 -84.79
C ILE A 95 27.70 52.81 -83.82
N THR A 96 27.78 53.22 -82.56
CA THR A 96 28.26 52.39 -81.45
C THR A 96 27.26 52.42 -80.31
N ALA A 97 26.95 51.26 -79.74
CA ALA A 97 26.11 51.10 -78.55
C ALA A 97 26.81 50.20 -77.51
N SER A 98 26.36 50.19 -76.26
CA SER A 98 26.98 49.36 -75.22
C SER A 98 25.98 48.79 -74.21
N ILE A 99 26.30 47.64 -73.64
CA ILE A 99 25.63 47.02 -72.48
C ILE A 99 26.59 46.91 -71.29
N LYS A 100 26.07 46.62 -70.10
CA LYS A 100 26.84 46.32 -68.89
C LYS A 100 26.84 44.84 -68.52
N VAL A 101 27.96 44.36 -67.99
CA VAL A 101 28.13 43.01 -67.42
C VAL A 101 28.53 43.12 -65.95
N PHE A 102 27.81 42.46 -65.05
CA PHE A 102 28.08 42.45 -63.61
C PHE A 102 28.69 41.10 -63.18
N VAL A 103 29.83 41.09 -62.48
CA VAL A 103 30.62 39.90 -62.07
C VAL A 103 30.67 39.77 -60.54
N SER A 104 30.48 38.58 -59.92
CA SER A 104 30.49 38.34 -58.44
C SER A 104 31.09 36.98 -57.94
N GLU A 105 31.47 36.84 -56.65
CA GLU A 105 32.10 35.64 -55.98
C GLU A 105 31.11 34.76 -55.13
N PRO A 106 31.43 33.47 -54.79
CA PRO A 106 30.63 32.58 -53.90
C PRO A 106 31.01 32.58 -52.38
N THR A 107 30.11 32.19 -51.45
CA THR A 107 30.26 32.29 -49.96
C THR A 107 30.57 30.98 -49.16
N GLN A 108 31.24 31.06 -47.97
CA GLN A 108 31.56 29.94 -47.01
C GLN A 108 31.12 30.22 -45.53
N ILE A 109 30.92 29.19 -44.67
CA ILE A 109 30.45 29.26 -43.25
C ILE A 109 31.40 28.47 -42.28
N ILE A 110 31.67 28.96 -41.04
CA ILE A 110 32.54 28.35 -39.99
C ILE A 110 31.80 28.32 -38.63
N ASP A 111 31.94 27.24 -37.83
CA ASP A 111 31.29 27.05 -36.51
C ASP A 111 32.27 27.20 -35.31
N TYR A 112 31.77 27.78 -34.22
CA TYR A 112 32.50 28.07 -32.97
C TYR A 112 31.78 27.57 -31.71
N ASN A 113 30.59 26.97 -31.82
CA ASN A 113 29.85 26.50 -30.66
C ASN A 113 30.33 25.10 -30.26
N PRO A 114 30.67 24.85 -28.98
CA PRO A 114 30.98 23.51 -28.53
C PRO A 114 29.72 22.66 -28.33
N PRO A 115 29.84 21.32 -28.43
CA PRO A 115 28.73 20.41 -28.18
C PRO A 115 28.25 20.44 -26.73
N TYR A 116 27.05 19.91 -26.47
CA TYR A 116 26.47 19.76 -25.14
C TYR A 116 25.93 18.34 -24.91
N PHE A 117 25.85 17.94 -23.63
CA PHE A 117 25.28 16.65 -23.22
C PHE A 117 23.82 16.80 -22.79
N GLU A 118 23.02 15.78 -23.06
CA GLU A 118 21.63 15.61 -22.62
C GLU A 118 21.49 14.25 -21.91
N GLY A 119 20.81 14.20 -20.76
CA GLY A 119 20.65 12.99 -19.94
C GLY A 119 20.70 13.26 -18.44
N ILE A 120 20.43 12.23 -17.64
CA ILE A 120 20.55 12.28 -16.18
C ILE A 120 22.02 12.22 -15.75
N LYS A 121 22.39 13.03 -14.75
CA LYS A 121 23.79 13.14 -14.27
C LYS A 121 24.19 12.08 -13.23
N SER A 122 23.20 11.37 -12.70
CA SER A 122 23.38 10.41 -11.62
C SER A 122 22.55 9.16 -11.88
N PHE A 123 23.12 7.99 -11.59
CA PHE A 123 22.48 6.67 -11.73
C PHE A 123 22.55 5.94 -10.40
N ASN A 124 21.49 5.24 -10.01
CA ASN A 124 21.45 4.41 -8.80
C ASN A 124 21.38 2.94 -9.21
N TYR A 125 22.15 2.10 -8.53
CA TYR A 125 22.20 0.65 -8.72
C TYR A 125 22.19 -0.02 -7.35
N TYR A 126 21.34 -1.02 -7.15
CA TYR A 126 21.36 -1.86 -5.95
C TYR A 126 21.99 -3.20 -6.32
N ILE A 127 22.96 -3.64 -5.52
CA ILE A 127 23.69 -4.89 -5.71
C ILE A 127 22.68 -6.04 -5.84
N GLY A 128 22.87 -6.87 -6.87
CA GLY A 128 21.93 -7.94 -7.24
C GLY A 128 20.94 -7.56 -8.36
N GLN A 129 20.77 -6.29 -8.70
CA GLN A 129 19.95 -5.87 -9.86
C GLN A 129 20.66 -6.09 -11.20
N GLU A 130 19.89 -6.11 -12.31
CA GLU A 130 20.48 -6.10 -13.66
C GLU A 130 21.29 -4.82 -13.86
N VAL A 131 22.54 -4.97 -14.31
CA VAL A 131 23.46 -3.86 -14.47
C VAL A 131 22.92 -2.90 -15.53
N ILE A 132 22.63 -1.67 -15.12
CA ILE A 132 22.13 -0.60 -15.99
C ILE A 132 23.23 -0.19 -16.97
N ASP A 133 22.91 -0.14 -18.26
CA ASP A 133 23.79 0.46 -19.28
C ASP A 133 23.68 2.00 -19.24
N TYR A 134 24.28 2.58 -18.21
CA TYR A 134 24.26 4.02 -17.96
C TYR A 134 24.91 4.84 -19.09
N GLN A 135 25.74 4.22 -19.93
CA GLN A 135 26.38 4.90 -21.06
C GLN A 135 25.37 5.17 -22.19
N ALA A 136 24.42 4.27 -22.41
CA ALA A 136 23.37 4.42 -23.44
C ALA A 136 22.40 5.59 -23.16
N GLU A 137 22.28 5.99 -21.89
CA GLU A 137 21.39 7.08 -21.44
C GLU A 137 22.01 8.48 -21.60
N ILE A 138 23.29 8.57 -21.95
CA ILE A 138 24.01 9.85 -22.10
C ILE A 138 24.11 10.19 -23.58
N LYS A 139 23.49 11.31 -23.98
CA LYS A 139 23.46 11.79 -25.38
C LYS A 139 24.26 13.07 -25.55
N ALA A 140 24.72 13.34 -26.77
CA ALA A 140 25.48 14.54 -27.10
C ALA A 140 25.03 15.14 -28.43
N TYR A 141 24.91 16.47 -28.47
CA TYR A 141 24.47 17.21 -29.65
C TYR A 141 25.32 18.46 -29.88
N ASP A 142 25.38 18.88 -31.14
CA ASP A 142 25.92 20.16 -31.58
C ASP A 142 24.95 20.87 -32.55
N THR A 143 25.06 22.20 -32.62
CA THR A 143 24.16 23.03 -33.44
C THR A 143 24.36 22.92 -34.94
N LEU A 144 25.57 22.59 -35.41
CA LEU A 144 25.89 22.37 -36.82
C LEU A 144 25.92 20.88 -37.16
N ASP A 145 26.52 20.05 -36.31
CA ASP A 145 26.72 18.62 -36.57
C ASP A 145 25.51 17.74 -36.18
N GLY A 146 24.60 18.25 -35.36
CA GLY A 146 23.41 17.52 -34.92
C GLY A 146 23.73 16.50 -33.82
N ASP A 147 23.21 15.28 -33.94
CA ASP A 147 23.43 14.20 -32.96
C ASP A 147 24.81 13.56 -33.15
N ILE A 148 25.67 13.72 -32.15
CA ILE A 148 27.03 13.20 -32.09
C ILE A 148 27.21 12.23 -30.91
N THR A 149 26.11 11.62 -30.43
CA THR A 149 26.11 10.70 -29.29
C THR A 149 27.06 9.51 -29.48
N ALA A 150 27.20 9.03 -30.71
CA ALA A 150 28.11 7.93 -31.03
C ALA A 150 29.60 8.27 -30.86
N ASP A 151 29.94 9.56 -30.77
CA ASP A 151 31.30 10.06 -30.66
C ASP A 151 31.71 10.37 -29.20
N ILE A 152 30.84 10.05 -28.22
CA ILE A 152 31.15 10.20 -26.80
C ILE A 152 32.22 9.19 -26.39
N ILE A 153 33.21 9.67 -25.65
CA ILE A 153 34.30 8.88 -25.06
C ILE A 153 34.10 8.86 -23.54
N PHE A 154 33.87 7.67 -22.98
CA PHE A 154 33.75 7.45 -21.54
C PHE A 154 35.08 7.02 -20.91
N ASP A 155 35.35 7.52 -19.70
CA ASP A 155 36.52 7.19 -18.87
C ASP A 155 36.08 7.01 -17.42
N GLY A 156 36.48 5.91 -16.77
CA GLY A 156 36.04 5.49 -15.43
C GLY A 156 35.45 4.06 -15.43
N GLU A 157 35.50 3.39 -14.28
CA GLU A 157 34.94 2.04 -14.07
C GLU A 157 34.05 2.06 -12.82
N VAL A 158 32.98 1.25 -12.85
CA VAL A 158 32.03 1.07 -11.73
C VAL A 158 32.17 -0.38 -11.28
N ASP A 159 32.44 -0.58 -9.99
CA ASP A 159 32.40 -1.91 -9.38
C ASP A 159 30.99 -2.16 -8.83
N PHE A 160 30.23 -2.99 -9.53
CA PHE A 160 28.84 -3.33 -9.21
C PHE A 160 28.71 -4.37 -8.10
N GLU A 161 29.83 -4.90 -7.58
CA GLU A 161 29.84 -5.81 -6.42
C GLU A 161 30.24 -5.09 -5.12
N GLN A 162 30.57 -3.79 -5.20
CA GLN A 162 31.03 -3.01 -4.06
C GLN A 162 30.21 -1.72 -3.89
N PRO A 163 29.52 -1.51 -2.75
CA PRO A 163 28.81 -0.27 -2.46
C PRO A 163 29.73 0.96 -2.55
N GLY A 164 29.28 2.02 -3.21
CA GLY A 164 30.13 3.20 -3.43
C GLY A 164 29.59 4.21 -4.44
N VAL A 165 30.28 5.36 -4.53
CA VAL A 165 30.02 6.37 -5.58
C VAL A 165 31.16 6.34 -6.58
N TYR A 166 30.84 6.00 -7.82
CA TYR A 166 31.77 5.88 -8.93
C TYR A 166 31.58 7.05 -9.89
N GLU A 167 32.66 7.74 -10.26
CA GLU A 167 32.60 8.85 -11.22
C GLU A 167 33.00 8.39 -12.62
N ILE A 168 32.16 8.71 -13.60
CA ILE A 168 32.42 8.50 -15.03
C ILE A 168 32.58 9.85 -15.71
N THR A 169 33.62 10.02 -16.53
CA THR A 169 33.87 11.22 -17.32
C THR A 169 33.50 10.99 -18.79
N ALA A 170 32.59 11.81 -19.33
CA ALA A 170 32.23 11.79 -20.75
C ALA A 170 32.88 12.96 -21.49
N THR A 171 33.51 12.68 -22.63
CA THR A 171 34.14 13.68 -23.50
C THR A 171 33.62 13.55 -24.92
N VAL A 172 33.28 14.66 -25.57
CA VAL A 172 32.82 14.68 -26.97
C VAL A 172 33.41 15.87 -27.74
N TYR A 173 33.64 15.69 -29.04
CA TYR A 173 34.14 16.70 -29.97
C TYR A 173 33.19 16.85 -31.17
N ASP A 174 33.07 18.06 -31.71
CA ASP A 174 32.35 18.30 -32.96
C ASP A 174 33.29 18.19 -34.19
N SER A 175 32.75 18.29 -35.41
CA SER A 175 33.53 18.17 -36.66
C SER A 175 34.48 19.34 -36.91
N SER A 176 34.22 20.49 -36.26
CA SER A 176 35.05 21.69 -36.27
C SER A 176 36.17 21.66 -35.20
N GLY A 177 36.16 20.65 -34.32
CA GLY A 177 37.14 20.40 -33.28
C GLY A 177 36.85 21.05 -31.92
N ASN A 178 35.65 21.61 -31.70
CA ASN A 178 35.28 22.12 -30.37
C ASN A 178 34.99 20.96 -29.40
N LYS A 179 35.29 21.13 -28.11
CA LYS A 179 35.31 20.06 -27.10
C LYS A 179 34.39 20.34 -25.90
N ARG A 180 33.67 19.30 -25.43
CA ARG A 180 32.95 19.30 -24.14
C ARG A 180 33.37 18.11 -23.26
N ILE A 181 33.43 18.34 -21.95
CA ILE A 181 33.71 17.32 -20.93
C ILE A 181 32.71 17.50 -19.79
N GLU A 182 32.09 16.41 -19.35
CA GLU A 182 31.15 16.38 -18.22
C GLU A 182 31.40 15.14 -17.34
N ARG A 183 31.02 15.19 -16.06
CA ARG A 183 31.11 14.07 -15.11
C ARG A 183 29.73 13.59 -14.70
N PHE A 184 29.61 12.28 -14.55
CA PHE A 184 28.42 11.54 -14.14
C PHE A 184 28.77 10.67 -12.94
N SER A 185 27.80 10.41 -12.08
CA SER A 185 28.00 9.56 -10.89
C SER A 185 27.10 8.33 -10.94
N VAL A 186 27.66 7.16 -10.61
CA VAL A 186 26.92 5.92 -10.37
C VAL A 186 27.01 5.58 -8.89
N PHE A 187 25.86 5.46 -8.22
CA PHE A 187 25.71 5.11 -6.82
C PHE A 187 25.35 3.63 -6.72
N VAL A 188 26.17 2.82 -6.05
CA VAL A 188 25.98 1.38 -5.80
C VAL A 188 25.57 1.17 -4.33
N TYR A 189 24.43 0.51 -4.10
CA TYR A 189 23.80 0.28 -2.80
C TYR A 189 23.70 -1.21 -2.47
N ASP A 190 23.76 -1.58 -1.19
CA ASP A 190 23.39 -2.91 -0.66
C ASP A 190 21.89 -2.94 -0.29
N ASN A 191 21.21 -4.11 -0.27
CA ASN A 191 19.75 -4.14 -0.26
C ASN A 191 18.96 -5.25 0.51
N GLU A 192 19.54 -6.30 1.10
CA GLU A 192 18.74 -7.29 1.86
C GLU A 192 19.26 -7.50 3.29
N ALA A 193 18.36 -7.58 4.26
CA ALA A 193 18.69 -7.80 5.67
C ALA A 193 18.60 -9.29 6.03
N PRO A 194 19.41 -9.78 6.99
CA PRO A 194 19.41 -11.18 7.39
C PRO A 194 18.09 -11.61 8.04
N VAL A 195 17.70 -12.87 7.89
CA VAL A 195 16.49 -13.45 8.50
C VAL A 195 16.87 -14.35 9.67
N ILE A 196 16.23 -14.14 10.82
CA ILE A 196 16.31 -15.07 11.95
C ILE A 196 15.12 -16.03 11.89
N SER A 197 15.36 -17.33 12.05
CA SER A 197 14.35 -18.39 11.97
C SER A 197 14.50 -19.35 13.15
N GLY A 198 13.39 -19.80 13.72
CA GLY A 198 13.36 -20.70 14.87
C GLY A 198 12.16 -20.43 15.78
N TYR A 199 12.35 -20.67 17.08
CA TYR A 199 11.28 -20.44 18.07
C TYR A 199 11.02 -18.96 18.28
N ASN A 200 9.75 -18.60 18.18
CA ASN A 200 9.17 -17.32 18.58
C ASN A 200 8.78 -17.25 20.06
N ARG A 201 8.68 -18.42 20.73
CA ARG A 201 8.50 -18.54 22.18
C ARG A 201 9.25 -19.75 22.76
N ILE A 202 9.80 -19.58 23.96
CA ILE A 202 10.58 -20.59 24.68
C ILE A 202 9.92 -20.87 26.02
N TYR A 203 9.60 -22.13 26.29
CA TYR A 203 9.02 -22.56 27.56
C TYR A 203 10.10 -23.06 28.52
N HIS A 204 10.06 -22.61 29.77
CA HIS A 204 10.95 -23.04 30.84
C HIS A 204 10.16 -23.35 32.11
N TYR A 205 10.42 -24.51 32.72
CA TYR A 205 9.81 -24.88 33.99
C TYR A 205 10.79 -24.71 35.13
N ILE A 206 10.35 -24.03 36.20
CA ILE A 206 11.20 -23.73 37.36
C ILE A 206 11.77 -25.03 37.95
N GLY A 207 13.11 -25.08 38.06
CA GLY A 207 13.83 -26.25 38.56
C GLY A 207 14.32 -27.21 37.46
N SER A 208 13.91 -27.02 36.21
CA SER A 208 14.52 -27.68 35.04
C SER A 208 15.89 -27.07 34.70
N GLY A 209 16.62 -27.71 33.78
CA GLY A 209 17.89 -27.17 33.29
C GLY A 209 17.67 -25.88 32.48
N ALA A 210 18.57 -24.90 32.62
CA ALA A 210 18.50 -23.67 31.83
C ALA A 210 18.49 -24.00 30.31
N PRO A 211 17.61 -23.38 29.53
CA PRO A 211 17.51 -23.62 28.09
C PRO A 211 18.79 -23.18 27.36
N ASP A 212 19.10 -23.87 26.27
CA ASP A 212 20.22 -23.52 25.38
C ASP A 212 19.67 -22.70 24.20
N TYR A 213 19.57 -21.39 24.39
CA TYR A 213 18.95 -20.46 23.43
C TYR A 213 19.55 -20.56 22.02
N MET A 214 20.85 -20.82 21.89
CA MET A 214 21.50 -20.94 20.57
C MET A 214 21.08 -22.19 19.78
N LYS A 215 20.51 -23.22 20.42
CA LYS A 215 19.98 -24.40 19.71
C LYS A 215 18.57 -24.20 19.19
N LEU A 216 17.92 -23.13 19.62
CA LEU A 216 16.53 -22.82 19.32
C LEU A 216 16.41 -21.88 18.12
N ILE A 217 17.53 -21.44 17.54
CA ILE A 217 17.45 -20.45 16.48
C ILE A 217 18.55 -20.64 15.45
N SER A 218 18.28 -20.14 14.26
CA SER A 218 19.18 -20.06 13.13
C SER A 218 19.07 -18.68 12.50
N ALA A 219 20.10 -18.25 11.80
CA ALA A 219 20.04 -17.04 11.01
C ALA A 219 20.64 -17.30 9.63
N HIS A 220 19.94 -16.82 8.62
CA HIS A 220 20.32 -16.97 7.22
C HIS A 220 20.23 -15.64 6.51
N ASP A 221 21.20 -15.40 5.64
CA ASP A 221 21.26 -14.28 4.74
C ASP A 221 21.52 -14.79 3.32
N ASN A 222 21.02 -14.07 2.31
CA ASN A 222 21.07 -14.54 0.92
C ASN A 222 22.52 -14.56 0.39
N GLU A 223 23.33 -13.60 0.81
CA GLU A 223 24.72 -13.40 0.39
C GLU A 223 25.70 -14.13 1.31
N ASP A 224 25.47 -14.11 2.63
CA ASP A 224 26.36 -14.71 3.62
C ASP A 224 26.05 -16.19 3.93
N GLY A 225 24.88 -16.69 3.56
CA GLY A 225 24.44 -18.05 3.85
C GLY A 225 24.04 -18.24 5.32
N ASP A 226 24.47 -19.35 5.94
CA ASP A 226 24.20 -19.62 7.37
C ASP A 226 25.11 -18.75 8.27
N ILE A 227 24.50 -17.75 8.88
CA ILE A 227 25.14 -16.81 9.80
C ILE A 227 24.70 -17.04 11.25
N THR A 228 24.14 -18.21 11.58
CA THR A 228 23.71 -18.56 12.95
C THR A 228 24.82 -18.35 13.99
N HIS A 229 26.07 -18.60 13.59
CA HIS A 229 27.23 -18.49 14.48
C HIS A 229 27.59 -17.06 14.90
N VAL A 230 27.04 -16.02 14.25
CA VAL A 230 27.26 -14.61 14.63
C VAL A 230 26.10 -14.01 15.42
N ILE A 231 25.05 -14.79 15.71
CA ILE A 231 23.96 -14.34 16.58
C ILE A 231 24.52 -13.99 17.97
N THR A 232 24.09 -12.84 18.46
CA THR A 232 24.34 -12.39 19.83
C THR A 232 23.03 -12.42 20.62
N ILE A 233 23.10 -12.91 21.86
CA ILE A 233 21.95 -13.08 22.74
C ILE A 233 22.09 -12.13 23.93
N ASN A 234 21.01 -11.44 24.28
CA ASN A 234 20.87 -10.69 25.52
C ASN A 234 19.66 -11.23 26.32
N ASP A 235 19.96 -11.92 27.41
CA ASP A 235 19.02 -12.54 28.35
C ASP A 235 18.97 -11.82 29.70
N GLU A 236 19.49 -10.59 29.82
CA GLU A 236 19.59 -9.87 31.10
C GLU A 236 18.24 -9.64 31.80
N MET A 237 17.14 -9.64 31.05
CA MET A 237 15.79 -9.48 31.59
C MET A 237 15.10 -10.81 31.91
N VAL A 238 15.68 -11.96 31.56
CA VAL A 238 15.07 -13.27 31.77
C VAL A 238 15.30 -13.76 33.19
N ASP A 239 14.21 -13.93 33.97
CA ASP A 239 14.26 -14.56 35.29
C ASP A 239 13.66 -15.97 35.26
N LEU A 240 14.53 -16.98 35.17
CA LEU A 240 14.15 -18.39 35.14
C LEU A 240 13.59 -18.94 36.48
N ASN A 241 13.51 -18.14 37.54
CA ASN A 241 13.05 -18.59 38.86
C ASN A 241 11.71 -17.99 39.29
N THR A 242 11.13 -17.12 38.46
CA THR A 242 9.88 -16.43 38.75
C THR A 242 8.94 -16.69 37.59
N VAL A 243 7.68 -17.04 37.88
CA VAL A 243 6.68 -17.25 36.83
C VAL A 243 6.41 -15.94 36.10
N GLY A 244 6.36 -16.01 34.77
CA GLY A 244 6.11 -14.87 33.91
C GLY A 244 6.68 -15.02 32.50
N SER A 245 6.37 -14.07 31.64
CA SER A 245 6.90 -13.96 30.28
C SER A 245 8.01 -12.88 30.25
N TYR A 246 9.21 -13.25 29.81
CA TYR A 246 10.39 -12.37 29.80
C TYR A 246 10.93 -12.16 28.38
N PRO A 247 11.40 -10.96 28.02
CA PRO A 247 11.98 -10.72 26.70
C PRO A 247 13.40 -11.27 26.63
N LEU A 248 13.68 -12.06 25.59
CA LEU A 248 15.00 -12.49 25.16
C LEU A 248 15.31 -11.84 23.81
N TYR A 249 16.46 -11.16 23.72
CA TYR A 249 16.84 -10.43 22.51
C TYR A 249 17.88 -11.20 21.73
N TYR A 250 17.56 -11.54 20.49
CA TYR A 250 18.51 -11.99 19.48
C TYR A 250 18.91 -10.83 18.60
N LYS A 251 20.20 -10.73 18.27
CA LYS A 251 20.73 -9.75 17.34
C LYS A 251 21.69 -10.41 16.38
N VAL A 252 21.45 -10.21 15.09
CA VAL A 252 22.33 -10.66 14.01
C VAL A 252 22.79 -9.46 13.20
N ILE A 253 24.05 -9.48 12.77
CA ILE A 253 24.65 -8.47 11.89
C ILE A 253 25.29 -9.22 10.73
N ASP A 254 24.88 -8.89 9.50
CA ASP A 254 25.46 -9.48 8.29
C ASP A 254 26.83 -8.85 7.95
N SER A 255 27.47 -9.31 6.87
CA SER A 255 28.79 -8.83 6.45
C SER A 255 28.77 -7.41 5.88
N TYR A 256 27.60 -6.88 5.53
CA TYR A 256 27.41 -5.54 4.99
C TYR A 256 26.91 -4.51 6.04
N GLY A 257 26.59 -4.98 7.25
CA GLY A 257 26.26 -4.17 8.40
C GLY A 257 24.77 -3.96 8.65
N HIS A 258 23.87 -4.67 7.96
CA HIS A 258 22.46 -4.68 8.36
C HIS A 258 22.32 -5.36 9.71
N VAL A 259 21.44 -4.81 10.53
CA VAL A 259 21.18 -5.29 11.88
C VAL A 259 19.73 -5.68 11.95
N ILE A 260 19.48 -6.93 12.30
CA ILE A 260 18.16 -7.41 12.68
C ILE A 260 18.19 -7.78 14.16
N GLU A 261 17.18 -7.30 14.87
CA GLU A 261 16.91 -7.65 16.25
C GLU A 261 15.56 -8.37 16.29
N GLN A 262 15.51 -9.53 16.92
CA GLN A 262 14.29 -10.28 17.16
C GLN A 262 14.11 -10.44 18.66
N VAL A 263 12.89 -10.19 19.13
CA VAL A 263 12.51 -10.42 20.52
C VAL A 263 11.70 -11.70 20.60
N VAL A 264 12.08 -12.59 21.50
CA VAL A 264 11.40 -13.86 21.76
C VAL A 264 10.94 -13.87 23.21
N ALA A 265 9.72 -14.35 23.45
CA ALA A 265 9.21 -14.50 24.80
C ALA A 265 9.74 -15.78 25.45
N VAL A 266 10.32 -15.67 26.65
CA VAL A 266 10.64 -16.81 27.52
C VAL A 266 9.53 -16.93 28.56
N GLN A 267 8.63 -17.90 28.36
CA GLN A 267 7.57 -18.25 29.30
C GLN A 267 8.14 -19.12 30.41
N VAL A 268 8.06 -18.66 31.65
CA VAL A 268 8.50 -19.39 32.85
C VAL A 268 7.29 -19.81 33.66
N ASP A 269 7.14 -21.11 33.90
CA ASP A 269 6.00 -21.70 34.61
C ASP A 269 6.43 -22.71 35.70
N TYR A 270 5.50 -23.09 36.56
CA TYR A 270 5.68 -24.26 37.44
C TYR A 270 5.14 -25.52 36.76
N ASN A 271 5.92 -26.59 36.76
CA ASN A 271 5.42 -27.93 36.47
C ASN A 271 6.18 -28.99 37.27
N ASP A 272 5.45 -29.93 37.87
CA ASP A 272 6.03 -31.09 38.56
C ASP A 272 5.89 -32.32 37.67
N GLN A 273 6.91 -32.54 36.83
CA GLN A 273 7.06 -33.68 35.93
C GLN A 273 7.10 -35.05 36.64
N SER A 274 7.05 -35.09 37.98
CA SER A 274 6.93 -36.35 38.73
C SER A 274 5.48 -36.74 39.05
N VAL A 275 4.52 -35.91 38.67
CA VAL A 275 3.09 -36.19 38.78
C VAL A 275 2.64 -36.93 37.53
N ASP A 276 2.30 -38.21 37.69
CA ASP A 276 1.63 -39.00 36.67
C ASP A 276 0.18 -38.50 36.51
N ILE A 277 -0.24 -38.25 35.27
CA ILE A 277 -1.60 -37.81 34.95
C ILE A 277 -2.49 -39.01 34.60
N ASP A 278 -3.59 -39.18 35.34
CA ASP A 278 -4.59 -40.24 35.09
C ASP A 278 -5.83 -39.71 34.33
N ASP A 279 -6.15 -38.42 34.50
CA ASP A 279 -7.30 -37.74 33.89
C ASP A 279 -6.90 -36.35 33.36
N LEU A 280 -7.55 -35.87 32.31
CA LEU A 280 -7.37 -34.51 31.78
C LEU A 280 -8.74 -33.86 31.48
N ASN A 281 -9.00 -32.73 32.14
CA ASN A 281 -10.16 -31.88 31.94
C ASN A 281 -9.78 -30.66 31.08
N VAL A 282 -10.47 -30.49 29.95
CA VAL A 282 -10.27 -29.39 29.01
C VAL A 282 -11.51 -28.52 28.97
N PHE A 283 -11.37 -27.28 29.44
CA PHE A 283 -12.38 -26.24 29.32
C PHE A 283 -12.12 -25.39 28.08
N TYR A 284 -13.20 -24.94 27.45
CA TYR A 284 -13.12 -24.15 26.23
C TYR A 284 -14.12 -23.00 26.21
N ILE A 285 -13.66 -21.83 25.74
CA ILE A 285 -14.51 -20.68 25.46
C ILE A 285 -14.16 -20.06 24.11
N ASN A 286 -15.12 -19.48 23.42
CA ASN A 286 -14.91 -18.75 22.17
C ASN A 286 -15.91 -17.61 22.10
N ASP A 287 -15.59 -16.59 21.31
CA ASP A 287 -16.51 -15.53 20.93
C ASP A 287 -17.15 -14.88 22.17
N THR A 288 -16.37 -14.58 23.23
CA THR A 288 -16.95 -13.93 24.42
C THR A 288 -17.37 -12.51 24.16
N HIS A 289 -16.81 -11.86 23.15
CA HIS A 289 -17.15 -10.51 22.74
C HIS A 289 -17.20 -9.49 23.90
N GLY A 290 -16.24 -9.57 24.83
CA GLY A 290 -16.20 -8.74 26.03
C GLY A 290 -17.36 -8.94 27.04
N SER A 291 -18.18 -10.00 26.90
CA SER A 291 -19.26 -10.31 27.85
C SER A 291 -18.72 -10.78 29.20
N ILE A 292 -18.49 -9.81 30.09
CA ILE A 292 -17.96 -10.01 31.44
C ILE A 292 -19.07 -10.29 32.46
N LEU A 293 -20.17 -9.54 32.40
CA LEU A 293 -21.23 -9.56 33.40
C LEU A 293 -22.33 -10.59 33.08
N GLU A 294 -22.93 -11.15 34.12
CA GLU A 294 -24.12 -12.00 34.00
C GLU A 294 -25.34 -11.17 33.54
N ASN A 295 -26.18 -11.79 32.72
CA ASN A 295 -27.55 -11.34 32.47
C ASN A 295 -28.49 -12.54 32.23
N ASN A 296 -29.70 -12.30 31.70
CA ASN A 296 -30.68 -13.37 31.48
C ASN A 296 -30.24 -14.43 30.47
N GLU A 297 -29.28 -14.12 29.59
CA GLU A 297 -28.79 -15.00 28.53
C GLU A 297 -27.33 -15.43 28.75
N GLU A 298 -26.53 -14.58 29.37
CA GLU A 298 -25.07 -14.73 29.52
C GLU A 298 -24.71 -15.10 30.96
N MET A 299 -23.85 -16.11 31.16
CA MET A 299 -23.48 -16.56 32.51
C MET A 299 -22.54 -15.57 33.21
N GLY A 300 -21.76 -14.82 32.44
CA GLY A 300 -20.71 -13.93 32.94
C GLY A 300 -19.45 -14.68 33.39
N LEU A 301 -18.31 -14.00 33.29
CA LEU A 301 -17.00 -14.61 33.57
C LEU A 301 -16.82 -14.97 35.05
N ALA A 302 -17.47 -14.25 35.98
CA ALA A 302 -17.38 -14.56 37.40
C ALA A 302 -17.87 -15.99 37.72
N LYS A 303 -18.94 -16.45 37.04
CA LYS A 303 -19.52 -17.78 37.24
C LYS A 303 -18.75 -18.86 36.49
N ILE A 304 -18.32 -18.58 35.26
CA ILE A 304 -17.46 -19.49 34.48
C ILE A 304 -16.13 -19.71 35.22
N GLY A 305 -15.48 -18.63 35.66
CA GLY A 305 -14.25 -18.70 36.43
C GLY A 305 -14.41 -19.44 37.75
N ASN A 306 -15.61 -19.53 38.33
CA ASN A 306 -15.84 -20.34 39.53
C ASN A 306 -15.71 -21.84 39.28
N VAL A 307 -16.07 -22.33 38.09
CA VAL A 307 -15.82 -23.73 37.72
C VAL A 307 -14.33 -23.94 37.47
N ILE A 308 -13.76 -23.10 36.62
CA ILE A 308 -12.38 -23.27 36.13
C ILE A 308 -11.38 -23.16 37.29
N LEU A 309 -11.51 -22.14 38.15
CA LEU A 309 -10.60 -21.94 39.27
C LEU A 309 -10.75 -22.99 40.36
N ASP A 310 -11.98 -23.43 40.64
CA ASP A 310 -12.21 -24.54 41.57
C ASP A 310 -11.62 -25.85 41.03
N GLU A 311 -11.57 -26.03 39.70
CA GLU A 311 -10.89 -27.18 39.08
C GLU A 311 -9.37 -27.05 39.18
N TYR A 312 -8.77 -25.91 38.84
CA TYR A 312 -7.33 -25.68 39.02
C TYR A 312 -6.88 -25.82 40.47
N ASP A 313 -7.68 -25.36 41.44
CA ASP A 313 -7.38 -25.50 42.87
C ASP A 313 -7.30 -26.97 43.32
N LYS A 314 -8.05 -27.86 42.67
CA LYS A 314 -8.10 -29.29 43.01
C LYS A 314 -7.12 -30.12 42.19
N ASN A 315 -7.07 -29.84 40.90
CA ASN A 315 -6.46 -30.66 39.85
C ASN A 315 -5.58 -29.79 38.92
N PRO A 316 -4.55 -29.09 39.45
CA PRO A 316 -3.80 -28.07 38.69
C PRO A 316 -3.03 -28.65 37.48
N TYR A 317 -2.60 -29.91 37.58
CA TYR A 317 -1.91 -30.62 36.50
C TYR A 317 -2.85 -31.41 35.59
N GLU A 318 -4.16 -31.45 35.87
CA GLU A 318 -5.14 -32.19 35.05
C GLU A 318 -6.15 -31.22 34.42
N THR A 319 -5.90 -29.91 34.50
CA THR A 319 -6.82 -28.88 34.01
C THR A 319 -6.15 -28.05 32.92
N LEU A 320 -6.88 -27.90 31.81
CA LEU A 320 -6.52 -27.07 30.68
C LEU A 320 -7.67 -26.11 30.36
N PHE A 321 -7.38 -24.84 30.11
CA PHE A 321 -8.35 -23.85 29.70
C PHE A 321 -7.91 -23.20 28.38
N LEU A 322 -8.65 -23.49 27.32
CA LEU A 322 -8.36 -23.08 25.95
C LEU A 322 -9.37 -22.03 25.48
N SER A 323 -8.96 -21.20 24.52
CA SER A 323 -9.89 -20.27 23.90
C SER A 323 -9.76 -20.12 22.40
N GLY A 324 -10.90 -19.89 21.75
CA GLY A 324 -11.09 -19.92 20.31
C GLY A 324 -11.03 -18.59 19.59
N GLY A 325 -10.70 -17.48 20.26
CA GLY A 325 -10.70 -16.14 19.66
C GLY A 325 -12.00 -15.36 19.79
N ASP A 326 -11.99 -14.12 19.29
CA ASP A 326 -13.06 -13.12 19.44
C ASP A 326 -13.43 -12.88 20.91
N LEU A 327 -12.42 -12.70 21.75
CA LEU A 327 -12.64 -12.58 23.19
C LEU A 327 -12.87 -11.14 23.63
N LEU A 328 -12.18 -10.19 23.01
CA LEU A 328 -11.95 -8.86 23.58
C LEU A 328 -13.06 -7.87 23.26
N GLN A 329 -13.52 -7.79 22.02
CA GLN A 329 -14.37 -6.69 21.55
C GLN A 329 -15.86 -7.01 21.69
N GLY A 330 -16.71 -6.06 22.09
CA GLY A 330 -18.18 -6.20 22.00
C GLY A 330 -18.99 -5.53 23.12
N ASN A 331 -18.37 -5.27 24.27
CA ASN A 331 -19.03 -4.67 25.43
C ASN A 331 -18.15 -3.60 26.08
N ILE A 332 -18.77 -2.55 26.64
CA ILE A 332 -18.05 -1.38 27.18
C ILE A 332 -17.01 -1.73 28.25
N LEU A 333 -17.25 -2.75 29.08
CA LEU A 333 -16.31 -3.15 30.14
C LEU A 333 -15.01 -3.72 29.59
N SER A 334 -14.99 -4.12 28.32
CA SER A 334 -13.79 -4.49 27.60
C SER A 334 -13.34 -3.37 26.67
N ASN A 335 -14.23 -2.87 25.82
CA ASN A 335 -13.89 -1.87 24.79
C ASN A 335 -13.33 -0.57 25.37
N PHE A 336 -13.84 -0.09 26.50
CA PHE A 336 -13.34 1.13 27.12
C PHE A 336 -11.85 1.01 27.52
N TYR A 337 -11.40 -0.22 27.80
CA TYR A 337 -10.03 -0.54 28.18
C TYR A 337 -9.25 -1.21 27.05
N TYR A 338 -9.77 -1.18 25.81
CA TYR A 338 -9.17 -1.84 24.65
C TYR A 338 -8.85 -3.33 24.89
N GLY A 339 -9.66 -4.02 25.69
CA GLY A 339 -9.46 -5.45 25.98
C GLY A 339 -8.61 -5.77 27.20
N ALA A 340 -7.88 -4.80 27.78
CA ALA A 340 -7.01 -5.04 28.93
C ALA A 340 -7.74 -5.68 30.14
N SER A 341 -9.00 -5.32 30.37
CA SER A 341 -9.80 -5.91 31.44
C SER A 341 -10.07 -7.40 31.22
N MET A 342 -10.30 -7.82 29.97
CA MET A 342 -10.46 -9.23 29.61
C MET A 342 -9.15 -9.99 29.77
N ILE A 343 -8.02 -9.40 29.34
CA ILE A 343 -6.70 -10.01 29.53
C ILE A 343 -6.43 -10.27 31.02
N GLU A 344 -6.67 -9.30 31.91
CA GLU A 344 -6.48 -9.52 33.35
C GLU A 344 -7.42 -10.58 33.93
N MET A 345 -8.67 -10.64 33.46
CA MET A 345 -9.62 -11.67 33.90
C MET A 345 -9.19 -13.05 33.45
N PHE A 346 -8.68 -13.19 32.22
CA PHE A 346 -8.19 -14.48 31.72
C PHE A 346 -6.86 -14.90 32.34
N ASN A 347 -5.97 -13.96 32.67
CA ASN A 347 -4.80 -14.25 33.52
C ASN A 347 -5.28 -14.80 34.87
N TYR A 348 -6.23 -14.12 35.51
CA TYR A 348 -6.78 -14.54 36.79
C TYR A 348 -7.43 -15.93 36.71
N MET A 349 -7.98 -16.31 35.55
CA MET A 349 -8.61 -17.60 35.28
C MET A 349 -7.61 -18.69 34.82
N ASN A 350 -6.32 -18.40 34.78
CA ASN A 350 -5.26 -19.29 34.27
C ASN A 350 -5.55 -19.80 32.85
N LEU A 351 -5.97 -18.92 31.93
CA LEU A 351 -6.11 -19.30 30.52
C LEU A 351 -4.76 -19.81 30.01
N ASP A 352 -4.73 -20.96 29.34
CA ASP A 352 -3.49 -21.54 28.83
C ASP A 352 -3.19 -21.08 27.38
N VAL A 353 -4.21 -20.78 26.56
CA VAL A 353 -4.06 -20.37 25.14
C VAL A 353 -5.14 -19.39 24.70
N PHE A 354 -4.76 -18.36 23.94
CA PHE A 354 -5.64 -17.48 23.19
C PHE A 354 -5.38 -17.61 21.68
N VAL A 355 -6.37 -18.06 20.89
CA VAL A 355 -6.31 -18.02 19.41
C VAL A 355 -6.81 -16.69 18.85
N VAL A 356 -6.15 -16.14 17.83
CA VAL A 356 -6.60 -14.93 17.14
C VAL A 356 -7.93 -15.18 16.41
N GLY A 357 -8.94 -14.39 16.72
CA GLY A 357 -10.17 -14.24 15.93
C GLY A 357 -10.16 -12.98 15.07
N ASN A 358 -11.21 -12.79 14.27
CA ASN A 358 -11.27 -11.63 13.38
C ASN A 358 -11.45 -10.30 14.15
N HIS A 359 -12.05 -10.33 15.34
CA HIS A 359 -12.27 -9.13 16.15
C HIS A 359 -11.04 -8.68 16.95
N GLU A 360 -9.98 -9.48 16.99
CA GLU A 360 -8.67 -9.03 17.49
C GLU A 360 -8.02 -7.98 16.54
N PHE A 361 -8.55 -7.77 15.34
CA PHE A 361 -8.11 -6.73 14.40
C PHE A 361 -8.88 -5.41 14.51
N ASP A 362 -9.95 -5.33 15.30
CA ASP A 362 -10.85 -4.16 15.31
C ASP A 362 -10.15 -2.86 15.74
N TRP A 363 -9.17 -2.96 16.65
CA TRP A 363 -8.31 -1.83 17.06
C TRP A 363 -6.98 -1.77 16.28
N GLY A 364 -6.78 -2.66 15.32
CA GLY A 364 -5.49 -3.00 14.72
C GLY A 364 -4.76 -4.08 15.52
N LEU A 365 -4.17 -5.05 14.81
CA LEU A 365 -3.52 -6.22 15.42
C LEU A 365 -2.45 -5.85 16.44
N ASP A 366 -1.67 -4.79 16.18
CA ASP A 366 -0.62 -4.29 17.09
C ASP A 366 -1.15 -4.00 18.49
N THR A 367 -2.37 -3.43 18.61
CA THR A 367 -3.00 -3.14 19.92
C THR A 367 -3.18 -4.41 20.75
N VAL A 368 -3.55 -5.52 20.11
CA VAL A 368 -3.72 -6.80 20.80
C VAL A 368 -2.36 -7.44 21.09
N VAL A 369 -1.45 -7.40 20.12
CA VAL A 369 -0.07 -7.92 20.24
C VAL A 369 0.70 -7.24 21.38
N GLU A 370 0.44 -5.96 21.67
CA GLU A 370 1.02 -5.27 22.83
C GLU A 370 0.75 -5.99 24.16
N TYR A 371 -0.36 -6.73 24.31
CA TYR A 371 -0.60 -7.52 25.53
C TYR A 371 0.33 -8.74 25.63
N PHE A 372 0.85 -9.23 24.52
CA PHE A 372 1.69 -10.43 24.45
C PHE A 372 3.18 -10.12 24.31
N ASP A 373 3.53 -8.90 23.93
CA ASP A 373 4.90 -8.37 23.92
C ASP A 373 5.36 -8.07 25.36
N PRO A 374 6.30 -8.84 25.93
CA PRO A 374 6.80 -8.62 27.29
C PRO A 374 7.66 -7.36 27.43
N SER A 375 8.04 -6.70 26.34
CA SER A 375 8.82 -5.46 26.34
C SER A 375 7.97 -4.18 26.49
N THR A 376 6.66 -4.28 26.24
CA THR A 376 5.74 -3.14 26.36
C THR A 376 5.28 -2.93 27.81
N LEU A 377 4.67 -1.78 28.10
CA LEU A 377 4.17 -1.45 29.44
C LEU A 377 2.69 -1.83 29.60
N GLY A 378 2.18 -1.83 30.84
CA GLY A 378 0.76 -2.05 31.13
C GLY A 378 0.41 -3.53 31.38
N THR A 379 -0.85 -3.88 31.15
CA THR A 379 -1.35 -5.25 31.25
C THR A 379 -0.60 -6.16 30.27
N LYS A 380 -0.30 -7.39 30.71
CA LYS A 380 0.37 -8.42 29.92
C LYS A 380 -0.38 -9.74 30.06
N ALA A 381 -0.59 -10.43 28.96
CA ALA A 381 -1.11 -11.79 28.96
C ALA A 381 -0.05 -12.74 29.52
N GLU A 382 -0.49 -13.69 30.34
CA GLU A 382 0.36 -14.74 30.93
C GLU A 382 0.35 -16.03 30.09
N TYR A 383 -0.27 -15.98 28.92
CA TYR A 383 -0.48 -17.08 27.97
C TYR A 383 -0.18 -16.62 26.53
N PRO A 384 0.12 -17.54 25.61
CA PRO A 384 0.43 -17.21 24.21
C PRO A 384 -0.82 -16.84 23.39
N LEU A 385 -0.59 -15.98 22.39
CA LEU A 385 -1.52 -15.68 21.30
C LEU A 385 -1.18 -16.54 20.08
N LEU A 386 -2.12 -17.31 19.55
CA LEU A 386 -1.86 -18.29 18.48
C LEU A 386 -2.56 -17.95 17.17
N ALA A 387 -1.82 -17.98 16.06
CA ALA A 387 -2.34 -18.00 14.69
C ALA A 387 -1.29 -18.57 13.70
N ALA A 388 -1.29 -19.88 13.54
CA ALA A 388 -0.37 -20.62 12.68
C ALA A 388 -0.40 -20.18 11.21
N ASN A 389 -1.55 -19.73 10.71
CA ASN A 389 -1.78 -19.37 9.32
C ASN A 389 -1.89 -17.86 9.07
N LEU A 390 -1.55 -17.03 10.05
CA LEU A 390 -1.52 -15.57 9.92
C LEU A 390 -0.12 -15.11 9.52
N PHE A 391 -0.01 -14.41 8.39
CA PHE A 391 1.25 -13.90 7.89
C PHE A 391 1.12 -12.47 7.39
N TYR A 392 2.25 -11.76 7.30
CA TYR A 392 2.33 -10.59 6.45
C TYR A 392 2.13 -11.01 4.99
N LYS A 393 1.38 -10.20 4.25
CA LYS A 393 0.97 -10.48 2.89
C LYS A 393 2.15 -10.78 1.96
N ASP A 394 1.97 -11.75 1.07
CA ASP A 394 3.00 -12.21 0.12
C ASP A 394 4.27 -12.76 0.81
N THR A 395 4.18 -13.15 2.08
CA THR A 395 5.28 -13.75 2.85
C THR A 395 4.80 -14.98 3.65
N GLU A 396 5.74 -15.70 4.25
CA GLU A 396 5.47 -16.67 5.34
C GLU A 396 6.03 -16.15 6.68
N THR A 397 6.18 -14.82 6.81
CA THR A 397 6.62 -14.17 8.03
C THR A 397 5.41 -13.86 8.90
N ARG A 398 5.37 -14.45 10.09
CA ARG A 398 4.31 -14.22 11.07
C ARG A 398 4.59 -12.95 11.87
N PRO A 399 3.56 -12.18 12.26
CA PRO A 399 3.75 -11.06 13.17
C PRO A 399 4.39 -11.49 14.50
N ASP A 400 5.23 -10.64 15.06
CA ASP A 400 5.91 -10.92 16.33
C ASP A 400 4.90 -11.17 17.46
N PHE A 401 5.31 -12.01 18.43
CA PHE A 401 4.51 -12.44 19.59
C PHE A 401 3.18 -13.14 19.28
N ILE A 402 2.96 -13.51 18.01
CA ILE A 402 1.94 -14.48 17.61
C ILE A 402 2.64 -15.79 17.30
N ASP A 403 2.25 -16.85 18.01
CA ASP A 403 2.84 -18.17 17.89
C ASP A 403 2.00 -19.07 16.97
N ALA A 404 2.61 -20.08 16.34
CA ALA A 404 1.83 -21.05 15.56
C ALA A 404 1.10 -22.06 16.45
N TYR A 405 1.79 -22.47 17.51
CA TYR A 405 1.33 -23.44 18.47
C TYR A 405 1.91 -23.13 19.85
N ALA A 406 1.30 -23.71 20.88
CA ALA A 406 1.82 -23.77 22.23
C ALA A 406 2.13 -25.23 22.59
N ILE A 407 3.13 -25.44 23.44
CA ILE A 407 3.37 -26.72 24.10
C ILE A 407 3.13 -26.52 25.58
N ILE A 408 2.20 -27.28 26.14
CA ILE A 408 1.73 -27.14 27.51
C ILE A 408 2.03 -28.45 28.22
N GLU A 409 2.89 -28.39 29.22
CA GLU A 409 3.19 -29.53 30.07
C GLU A 409 2.31 -29.51 31.32
N LYS A 410 1.74 -30.67 31.64
CA LYS A 410 0.79 -30.90 32.71
C LYS A 410 1.21 -32.20 33.40
N GLY A 411 1.93 -32.10 34.52
CA GLY A 411 2.60 -33.27 35.09
C GLY A 411 3.61 -33.84 34.09
N ASP A 412 3.52 -35.14 33.81
CA ASP A 412 4.32 -35.84 32.80
C ASP A 412 3.72 -35.82 31.38
N LEU A 413 2.52 -35.25 31.21
CA LEU A 413 1.83 -35.13 29.93
C LEU A 413 2.25 -33.88 29.16
N LYS A 414 2.58 -34.03 27.87
CA LYS A 414 2.96 -32.93 26.97
C LYS A 414 1.93 -32.72 25.88
N ILE A 415 1.25 -31.57 25.88
CA ILE A 415 0.13 -31.27 24.99
C ILE A 415 0.53 -30.17 24.00
N GLY A 416 0.39 -30.44 22.71
CA GLY A 416 0.49 -29.43 21.66
C GLY A 416 -0.87 -28.78 21.39
N VAL A 417 -0.93 -27.46 21.29
CA VAL A 417 -2.15 -26.72 20.91
C VAL A 417 -1.84 -25.85 19.71
N ILE A 418 -2.55 -26.05 18.60
CA ILE A 418 -2.39 -25.28 17.36
C ILE A 418 -3.57 -24.32 17.25
N GLY A 419 -3.30 -23.03 16.99
CA GLY A 419 -4.32 -22.03 16.73
C GLY A 419 -4.32 -21.60 15.26
N THR A 420 -5.49 -21.49 14.64
CA THR A 420 -5.65 -20.98 13.27
C THR A 420 -6.85 -20.04 13.19
N ILE A 421 -6.84 -19.15 12.19
CA ILE A 421 -7.97 -18.32 11.81
C ILE A 421 -8.55 -18.82 10.49
N GLY A 422 -9.88 -18.81 10.34
CA GLY A 422 -10.54 -19.30 9.13
C GLY A 422 -10.11 -18.54 7.86
N ALA A 423 -9.90 -19.27 6.77
CA ALA A 423 -9.55 -18.66 5.48
C ALA A 423 -10.67 -17.75 4.95
N GLY A 424 -10.31 -16.57 4.44
CA GLY A 424 -11.24 -15.59 3.87
C GLY A 424 -11.93 -14.69 4.90
N LEU A 425 -11.62 -14.84 6.19
CA LEU A 425 -12.14 -13.98 7.26
C LEU A 425 -11.59 -12.55 7.21
N GLU A 426 -10.60 -12.26 6.36
CA GLU A 426 -10.16 -10.90 6.04
C GLU A 426 -11.35 -10.03 5.57
N SER A 427 -12.32 -10.63 4.87
CA SER A 427 -13.54 -9.94 4.41
C SER A 427 -14.51 -9.56 5.54
N SER A 428 -14.32 -10.14 6.73
CA SER A 428 -15.07 -9.81 7.95
C SER A 428 -14.39 -8.70 8.77
N ILE A 429 -13.22 -8.20 8.32
CA ILE A 429 -12.43 -7.17 8.99
C ILE A 429 -12.45 -5.89 8.13
N ALA A 430 -12.30 -4.72 8.76
CA ALA A 430 -12.12 -3.49 8.00
C ALA A 430 -10.83 -3.58 7.17
N LYS A 431 -10.90 -3.29 5.86
CA LYS A 431 -9.77 -3.47 4.93
C LYS A 431 -8.48 -2.79 5.42
N SER A 432 -8.58 -1.57 5.93
CA SER A 432 -7.44 -0.80 6.49
C SER A 432 -6.81 -1.43 7.74
N ARG A 433 -7.43 -2.45 8.35
CA ARG A 433 -6.92 -3.17 9.53
C ARG A 433 -6.28 -4.50 9.18
N VAL A 434 -6.52 -5.01 7.97
CA VAL A 434 -6.06 -6.34 7.53
C VAL A 434 -5.26 -6.30 6.22
N GLU A 435 -5.08 -5.13 5.59
CA GLU A 435 -4.48 -5.04 4.24
C GLU A 435 -3.04 -5.53 4.14
N ASP A 436 -2.29 -5.47 5.24
CA ASP A 436 -0.91 -5.94 5.36
C ASP A 436 -0.80 -7.42 5.71
N TYR A 437 -1.92 -8.09 5.96
CA TYR A 437 -1.98 -9.47 6.45
C TYR A 437 -2.71 -10.39 5.47
N GLU A 438 -2.42 -11.68 5.55
CA GLU A 438 -3.18 -12.73 4.88
C GLU A 438 -3.37 -13.94 5.80
N PHE A 439 -4.53 -14.59 5.67
CA PHE A 439 -4.86 -15.83 6.35
C PHE A 439 -4.73 -16.98 5.36
N GLN A 440 -3.58 -17.63 5.39
CA GLN A 440 -3.32 -18.78 4.52
C GLN A 440 -4.19 -19.99 4.91
N ASN A 441 -4.13 -21.07 4.13
CA ASN A 441 -4.99 -22.24 4.33
C ASN A 441 -4.81 -22.84 5.75
N PRO A 442 -5.83 -22.80 6.63
CA PRO A 442 -5.68 -23.28 8.00
C PRO A 442 -5.48 -24.80 8.07
N THR A 443 -6.08 -25.57 7.15
CA THR A 443 -5.92 -27.04 7.10
C THR A 443 -4.46 -27.41 6.88
N TYR A 444 -3.80 -26.79 5.90
CA TYR A 444 -2.40 -27.06 5.58
C TYR A 444 -1.50 -26.77 6.80
N TRP A 445 -1.65 -25.59 7.41
CA TRP A 445 -0.81 -25.19 8.53
C TRP A 445 -1.07 -26.04 9.78
N THR A 446 -2.32 -26.44 10.05
CA THR A 446 -2.62 -27.38 11.14
C THR A 446 -1.96 -28.73 10.93
N GLU A 447 -2.02 -29.31 9.72
CA GLU A 447 -1.35 -30.59 9.42
C GLU A 447 0.18 -30.47 9.56
N TYR A 448 0.77 -29.41 8.99
CA TYR A 448 2.20 -29.14 9.09
C TYR A 448 2.68 -29.05 10.54
N TYR A 449 2.02 -28.23 11.37
CA TYR A 449 2.43 -28.08 12.77
C TYR A 449 2.08 -29.30 13.64
N THR A 450 1.12 -30.13 13.23
CA THR A 450 0.90 -31.43 13.88
C THR A 450 2.11 -32.34 13.70
N ASP A 451 2.64 -32.42 12.49
CA ASP A 451 3.84 -33.24 12.22
C ASP A 451 5.06 -32.69 12.99
N VAL A 452 5.24 -31.36 13.01
CA VAL A 452 6.30 -30.71 13.81
C VAL A 452 6.17 -31.07 15.29
N LEU A 453 4.97 -30.92 15.88
CA LEU A 453 4.70 -31.24 17.29
C LEU A 453 4.99 -32.71 17.63
N ILE A 454 4.66 -33.63 16.74
CA ILE A 454 4.87 -35.07 16.98
C ILE A 454 6.33 -35.48 16.74
N ASP A 455 6.91 -35.11 15.60
CA ASP A 455 8.21 -35.63 15.18
C ASP A 455 9.38 -34.93 15.90
N GLU A 456 9.27 -33.61 16.12
CA GLU A 456 10.34 -32.83 16.73
C GLU A 456 10.17 -32.72 18.25
N TYR A 457 8.95 -32.47 18.72
CA TYR A 457 8.68 -32.22 20.15
C TYR A 457 8.20 -33.44 20.91
N GLN A 458 7.76 -34.49 20.21
CA GLN A 458 7.25 -35.72 20.81
C GLN A 458 6.16 -35.42 21.83
N VAL A 459 5.20 -34.55 21.46
CA VAL A 459 4.02 -34.32 22.29
C VAL A 459 3.14 -35.58 22.33
N ASP A 460 2.43 -35.78 23.43
CA ASP A 460 1.57 -36.94 23.67
C ASP A 460 0.17 -36.75 23.05
N ALA A 461 -0.28 -35.50 22.95
CA ALA A 461 -1.57 -35.12 22.39
C ALA A 461 -1.52 -33.81 21.61
N VAL A 462 -2.40 -33.66 20.61
CA VAL A 462 -2.56 -32.41 19.84
C VAL A 462 -4.01 -31.94 19.84
N PHE A 463 -4.24 -30.69 20.24
CA PHE A 463 -5.53 -30.00 20.10
C PHE A 463 -5.45 -28.94 19.00
N ALA A 464 -6.40 -28.97 18.08
CA ALA A 464 -6.47 -28.03 16.97
C ALA A 464 -7.63 -27.05 17.19
N ILE A 465 -7.32 -25.77 17.31
CA ILE A 465 -8.29 -24.70 17.48
C ILE A 465 -8.33 -23.88 16.18
N ASN A 466 -9.51 -23.70 15.61
CA ASN A 466 -9.74 -22.89 14.42
C ASN A 466 -10.80 -21.85 14.71
N HIS A 467 -10.44 -20.56 14.63
CA HIS A 467 -11.41 -19.47 14.65
C HIS A 467 -12.15 -19.43 13.31
N GLY A 468 -13.06 -20.37 13.15
CA GLY A 468 -13.84 -20.63 11.94
C GLY A 468 -14.78 -21.82 12.15
N ASN A 469 -15.57 -22.17 11.14
CA ASN A 469 -16.52 -23.29 11.20
C ASN A 469 -16.51 -24.16 9.94
N ASP A 470 -15.37 -24.24 9.25
CA ASP A 470 -15.26 -24.92 7.97
C ASP A 470 -15.35 -26.46 8.11
N ASN A 471 -16.33 -27.04 7.43
CA ASN A 471 -16.56 -28.49 7.48
C ASN A 471 -15.44 -29.28 6.77
N TYR A 472 -14.81 -28.70 5.74
CA TYR A 472 -13.69 -29.33 5.06
C TYR A 472 -12.45 -29.43 5.97
N TYR A 473 -12.13 -28.36 6.69
CA TYR A 473 -11.11 -28.33 7.74
C TYR A 473 -11.38 -29.41 8.80
N ASN A 474 -12.57 -29.41 9.41
CA ASN A 474 -12.93 -30.37 10.46
C ASN A 474 -12.78 -31.83 10.01
N MET A 475 -13.25 -32.16 8.79
CA MET A 475 -13.13 -33.51 8.25
C MET A 475 -11.72 -33.90 7.86
N THR A 476 -10.89 -32.96 7.41
CA THR A 476 -9.52 -33.27 6.97
C THR A 476 -8.60 -33.43 8.17
N VAL A 477 -8.58 -32.44 9.07
CA VAL A 477 -7.75 -32.46 10.28
C VAL A 477 -8.07 -33.67 11.17
N SER A 478 -9.34 -34.05 11.32
CA SER A 478 -9.74 -35.24 12.10
C SER A 478 -9.27 -36.58 11.53
N THR A 479 -8.79 -36.64 10.28
CA THR A 479 -8.20 -37.88 9.73
C THR A 479 -6.76 -38.09 10.14
N ASN A 480 -6.10 -37.06 10.68
CA ASN A 480 -4.79 -37.18 11.28
C ASN A 480 -4.94 -37.87 12.66
N GLY A 481 -4.36 -39.06 12.78
CA GLY A 481 -4.50 -39.91 13.98
C GLY A 481 -3.85 -39.36 15.25
N ASN A 482 -3.17 -38.21 15.17
CA ASN A 482 -2.54 -37.52 16.30
C ASN A 482 -3.41 -36.38 16.87
N ILE A 483 -4.53 -36.03 16.23
CA ILE A 483 -5.44 -34.99 16.74
C ILE A 483 -6.38 -35.60 17.78
N ASN A 484 -6.38 -35.02 18.98
CA ASN A 484 -7.20 -35.47 20.10
C ASN A 484 -8.47 -34.63 20.28
N GLY A 485 -8.57 -33.46 19.66
CA GLY A 485 -9.77 -32.62 19.71
C GLY A 485 -9.70 -31.43 18.76
N ILE A 486 -10.85 -31.05 18.22
CA ILE A 486 -11.02 -29.90 17.34
C ILE A 486 -11.95 -28.90 18.02
N PHE A 487 -11.52 -27.65 18.09
CA PHE A 487 -12.25 -26.55 18.70
C PHE A 487 -12.50 -25.47 17.65
N ASN A 488 -13.75 -25.05 17.50
CA ASN A 488 -14.15 -24.04 16.52
C ASN A 488 -14.62 -22.76 17.21
N GLY A 489 -14.68 -21.66 16.47
CA GLY A 489 -15.21 -20.35 16.88
C GLY A 489 -15.99 -19.66 15.76
N HIS A 490 -16.07 -18.33 15.80
CA HIS A 490 -16.55 -17.41 14.76
C HIS A 490 -18.06 -17.45 14.46
N SER A 491 -18.65 -18.64 14.38
CA SER A 491 -20.04 -18.81 13.93
C SER A 491 -21.07 -18.68 15.04
N HIS A 492 -20.61 -18.53 16.29
CA HIS A 492 -21.41 -18.46 17.50
C HIS A 492 -22.32 -19.69 17.71
N SER A 493 -21.97 -20.82 17.09
CA SER A 493 -22.77 -22.03 17.12
C SER A 493 -22.53 -22.78 18.43
N ASN A 494 -23.58 -23.37 19.00
CA ASN A 494 -23.45 -24.33 20.10
C ASN A 494 -23.38 -25.74 19.51
N VAL A 495 -22.18 -26.31 19.43
CA VAL A 495 -21.91 -27.60 18.78
C VAL A 495 -21.02 -28.47 19.65
N THR A 496 -21.44 -29.73 19.83
CA THR A 496 -20.58 -30.86 20.20
C THR A 496 -20.80 -31.97 19.18
N SER A 497 -19.74 -32.61 18.72
CA SER A 497 -19.82 -33.70 17.74
C SER A 497 -18.62 -34.65 17.83
N ASP A 498 -18.70 -35.75 17.09
CA ASP A 498 -17.59 -36.66 16.82
C ASP A 498 -17.36 -36.68 15.31
N VAL A 499 -16.13 -36.39 14.88
CA VAL A 499 -15.72 -36.45 13.49
C VAL A 499 -14.55 -37.40 13.40
N ASN A 500 -14.76 -38.57 12.78
CA ASN A 500 -13.75 -39.62 12.63
C ASN A 500 -13.16 -40.13 13.96
N GLY A 501 -13.91 -40.10 15.06
CA GLY A 501 -13.42 -40.48 16.39
C GLY A 501 -12.70 -39.35 17.13
N VAL A 502 -12.67 -38.13 16.56
CA VAL A 502 -12.11 -36.93 17.19
C VAL A 502 -13.26 -36.03 17.66
N PRO A 503 -13.30 -35.60 18.93
CA PRO A 503 -14.31 -34.67 19.41
C PRO A 503 -14.18 -33.30 18.73
N LEU A 504 -15.33 -32.73 18.39
CA LEU A 504 -15.47 -31.38 17.84
C LEU A 504 -16.35 -30.54 18.75
N ILE A 505 -15.89 -29.33 19.13
CA ILE A 505 -16.66 -28.42 20.00
C ILE A 505 -16.64 -26.97 19.52
N GLN A 506 -17.76 -26.27 19.70
CA GLN A 506 -17.87 -24.80 19.69
C GLN A 506 -18.87 -24.40 20.78
N ALA A 507 -18.46 -23.49 21.67
CA ALA A 507 -19.18 -23.13 22.88
C ALA A 507 -20.03 -21.86 22.72
N SER A 508 -20.87 -21.81 21.68
CA SER A 508 -21.77 -20.66 21.43
C SER A 508 -20.96 -19.35 21.32
N SER A 509 -21.36 -18.29 22.04
CA SER A 509 -20.70 -16.99 22.17
C SER A 509 -21.15 -16.29 23.47
N ASN A 510 -20.59 -15.12 23.76
CA ASN A 510 -20.96 -14.18 24.82
C ASN A 510 -20.98 -14.81 26.22
N ALA A 511 -20.06 -15.75 26.49
CA ALA A 511 -20.00 -16.46 27.78
C ALA A 511 -21.33 -17.13 28.18
N ARG A 512 -22.13 -17.57 27.19
CA ARG A 512 -23.42 -18.26 27.42
C ARG A 512 -23.26 -19.73 27.76
N VAL A 513 -22.16 -20.32 27.30
CA VAL A 513 -21.86 -21.75 27.39
C VAL A 513 -20.38 -21.90 27.73
N LEU A 514 -20.04 -22.92 28.51
CA LEU A 514 -18.67 -23.35 28.77
C LEU A 514 -18.45 -24.72 28.14
N GLY A 515 -17.55 -24.82 27.16
CA GLY A 515 -17.18 -26.10 26.57
C GLY A 515 -16.38 -26.94 27.55
N PHE A 516 -16.62 -28.25 27.57
CA PHE A 516 -15.96 -29.19 28.48
C PHE A 516 -15.68 -30.52 27.79
N LEU A 517 -14.45 -31.02 27.92
CA LEU A 517 -14.06 -32.38 27.60
C LEU A 517 -13.32 -33.00 28.78
N SER A 518 -13.51 -34.29 29.01
CA SER A 518 -12.70 -35.07 29.92
C SER A 518 -12.09 -36.28 29.22
N TYR A 519 -10.82 -36.54 29.48
CA TYR A 519 -10.07 -37.68 28.97
C TYR A 519 -9.53 -38.50 30.13
N SER A 520 -9.47 -39.81 29.95
CA SER A 520 -8.59 -40.69 30.73
C SER A 520 -7.25 -40.80 30.01
N VAL A 521 -6.18 -40.88 30.79
CA VAL A 521 -4.80 -40.98 30.32
C VAL A 521 -4.24 -42.35 30.72
N ASP A 522 -3.62 -43.06 29.78
CA ASP A 522 -3.02 -44.37 30.04
C ASP A 522 -1.53 -44.29 30.44
N GLU A 523 -0.93 -45.42 30.84
CA GLU A 523 0.50 -45.52 31.23
C GLU A 523 1.49 -45.13 30.10
N THR A 524 1.00 -44.85 28.89
CA THR A 524 1.77 -44.39 27.73
C THR A 524 1.39 -42.97 27.31
N ASN A 525 0.72 -42.23 28.19
CA ASN A 525 0.25 -40.85 28.01
C ASN A 525 -0.76 -40.67 26.87
N LYS A 526 -1.44 -41.75 26.46
CA LYS A 526 -2.49 -41.66 25.43
C LYS A 526 -3.83 -41.29 26.03
N LEU A 527 -4.45 -40.30 25.41
CA LEU A 527 -5.77 -39.80 25.78
C LEU A 527 -6.89 -40.65 25.18
N SER A 528 -7.88 -40.98 26.01
CA SER A 528 -9.17 -41.57 25.60
C SER A 528 -10.31 -40.66 26.06
N LEU A 529 -11.12 -40.16 25.14
CA LEU A 529 -12.23 -39.26 25.48
C LEU A 529 -13.29 -40.00 26.30
N ASP A 530 -13.60 -39.49 27.49
CA ASP A 530 -14.66 -39.99 28.35
C ASP A 530 -15.94 -39.18 28.22
N HIS A 531 -15.83 -37.85 28.12
CA HIS A 531 -16.98 -36.97 28.06
C HIS A 531 -16.73 -35.72 27.21
N ILE A 532 -17.79 -35.24 26.56
CA ILE A 532 -17.84 -33.96 25.85
C ILE A 532 -19.20 -33.31 26.11
N ASP A 533 -19.20 -32.04 26.50
CA ASP A 533 -20.41 -31.26 26.70
C ASP A 533 -20.20 -29.75 26.52
N ASN A 534 -21.30 -29.04 26.35
CA ASN A 534 -21.39 -27.59 26.32
C ASN A 534 -22.27 -27.14 27.48
N LEU A 535 -21.63 -26.86 28.62
CA LEU A 535 -22.28 -26.62 29.90
C LEU A 535 -23.00 -25.26 29.91
N VAL A 536 -24.26 -25.26 30.32
CA VAL A 536 -25.01 -24.07 30.70
C VAL A 536 -25.13 -23.97 32.22
N ALA A 537 -25.62 -22.83 32.72
CA ALA A 537 -25.60 -22.51 34.15
C ALA A 537 -26.18 -23.59 35.07
N ASN A 538 -27.19 -24.35 34.62
CA ASN A 538 -27.84 -25.37 35.45
C ASN A 538 -27.16 -26.74 35.44
N ASP A 539 -26.15 -26.95 34.60
CA ASP A 539 -25.48 -28.26 34.45
C ASP A 539 -24.44 -28.49 35.54
N ASP A 540 -23.83 -27.41 36.05
CA ASP A 540 -22.92 -27.44 37.21
C ASP A 540 -23.35 -26.41 38.26
N ILE A 541 -23.47 -26.84 39.52
CA ILE A 541 -23.85 -25.97 40.64
C ILE A 541 -22.85 -24.83 40.86
N ARG A 542 -21.58 -25.00 40.46
CA ARG A 542 -20.54 -23.98 40.53
C ARG A 542 -20.83 -22.83 39.57
N LEU A 543 -21.46 -23.07 38.42
CA LEU A 543 -21.89 -22.02 37.48
C LEU A 543 -23.04 -21.14 38.03
N GLN A 544 -23.62 -21.49 39.18
CA GLN A 544 -24.66 -20.68 39.82
C GLN A 544 -24.11 -19.61 40.76
N THR A 545 -22.82 -19.70 41.11
CA THR A 545 -22.19 -18.82 42.10
C THR A 545 -20.96 -18.14 41.50
N PRO A 546 -20.80 -16.82 41.65
CA PRO A 546 -19.59 -16.14 41.17
C PRO A 546 -18.37 -16.48 42.04
N HIS A 547 -17.20 -16.61 41.40
CA HIS A 547 -15.93 -16.73 42.11
C HIS A 547 -15.60 -15.40 42.81
N PRO A 548 -15.39 -15.37 44.14
CA PRO A 548 -15.32 -14.13 44.89
C PRO A 548 -14.13 -13.24 44.50
N GLY A 549 -12.98 -13.83 44.17
CA GLY A 549 -11.79 -13.06 43.76
C GLY A 549 -11.91 -12.46 42.36
N LEU A 550 -12.52 -13.21 41.44
CA LEU A 550 -12.73 -12.76 40.06
C LEU A 550 -13.84 -11.71 40.00
N ASP A 551 -14.93 -11.89 40.77
CA ASP A 551 -15.96 -10.87 40.90
C ASP A 551 -15.39 -9.58 41.49
N ALA A 552 -14.51 -9.65 42.50
CA ALA A 552 -13.86 -8.44 43.03
C ALA A 552 -12.99 -7.71 42.00
N LEU A 553 -12.28 -8.44 41.12
CA LEU A 553 -11.56 -7.87 39.98
C LEU A 553 -12.53 -7.18 39.00
N ILE A 554 -13.61 -7.87 38.61
CA ILE A 554 -14.66 -7.32 37.73
C ILE A 554 -15.26 -6.04 38.32
N GLN A 555 -15.59 -6.03 39.62
CA GLN A 555 -16.15 -4.86 40.28
C GLN A 555 -15.16 -3.67 40.30
N THR A 556 -13.85 -3.92 40.27
CA THR A 556 -12.86 -2.83 40.16
C THR A 556 -13.02 -2.08 38.84
N TYR A 557 -13.20 -2.80 37.74
CA TYR A 557 -13.46 -2.22 36.41
C TYR A 557 -14.84 -1.56 36.31
N VAL A 558 -15.88 -2.19 36.84
CA VAL A 558 -17.25 -1.64 36.89
C VAL A 558 -17.28 -0.29 37.61
N ASN A 559 -16.65 -0.22 38.79
CA ASN A 559 -16.67 1.00 39.60
C ASN A 559 -15.94 2.19 38.95
N GLN A 560 -14.97 1.95 38.06
CA GLN A 560 -14.24 3.00 37.36
C GLN A 560 -15.08 3.71 36.28
N ILE A 561 -16.03 3.01 35.66
CA ILE A 561 -16.88 3.53 34.57
C ILE A 561 -18.38 3.52 34.90
N GLU A 562 -18.73 3.40 36.18
CA GLU A 562 -20.12 3.26 36.65
C GLU A 562 -21.12 4.26 36.03
N PRO A 563 -20.79 5.57 35.87
CA PRO A 563 -21.69 6.50 35.21
C PRO A 563 -22.00 6.13 33.76
N LEU A 564 -21.02 5.61 33.02
CA LEU A 564 -21.20 5.18 31.62
C LEU A 564 -22.11 3.94 31.50
N LEU A 565 -22.15 3.13 32.56
CA LEU A 565 -22.99 1.94 32.65
C LEU A 565 -24.45 2.30 32.96
N ASN A 566 -24.65 3.21 33.91
CA ASN A 566 -25.94 3.37 34.59
C ASN A 566 -26.69 4.68 34.27
N GLU A 567 -26.01 5.75 33.85
CA GLU A 567 -26.68 7.02 33.56
C GLU A 567 -27.38 7.00 32.19
N ALA A 568 -28.71 7.09 32.21
CA ALA A 568 -29.52 7.16 31.00
C ALA A 568 -29.32 8.50 30.28
N ILE A 569 -28.96 8.45 29.00
CA ILE A 569 -29.00 9.59 28.08
C ILE A 569 -30.45 9.86 27.69
N LEU A 570 -31.15 8.81 27.25
CA LEU A 570 -32.57 8.80 26.86
C LEU A 570 -33.22 7.47 27.25
N TYR A 571 -34.54 7.37 27.12
CA TYR A 571 -35.31 6.12 27.23
C TYR A 571 -35.96 5.78 25.90
N SER A 572 -35.89 4.52 25.46
CA SER A 572 -36.50 4.11 24.20
C SER A 572 -38.02 4.15 24.28
N SER A 573 -38.69 4.98 23.48
CA SER A 573 -40.15 5.13 23.51
C SER A 573 -40.92 3.88 23.03
N GLN A 574 -40.26 3.07 22.20
CA GLN A 574 -40.76 1.83 21.60
C GLN A 574 -39.62 0.84 21.40
N SER A 575 -39.92 -0.38 20.94
CA SER A 575 -38.90 -1.36 20.59
C SER A 575 -38.39 -1.12 19.17
N TYR A 576 -37.07 -1.23 18.97
CA TYR A 576 -36.41 -1.13 17.68
C TYR A 576 -35.57 -2.38 17.46
N ASP A 577 -35.81 -3.08 16.36
CA ASP A 577 -34.95 -4.19 15.97
C ASP A 577 -33.63 -3.68 15.35
N ARG A 578 -32.70 -4.61 15.12
CA ARG A 578 -31.41 -4.32 14.48
C ARG A 578 -31.55 -3.64 13.11
N THR A 579 -32.59 -3.94 12.33
CA THR A 579 -32.75 -3.37 10.99
C THR A 579 -33.03 -1.88 11.09
N ILE A 580 -34.00 -1.49 11.93
CA ILE A 580 -34.36 -0.08 12.13
C ILE A 580 -33.17 0.71 12.72
N LEU A 581 -32.42 0.12 13.65
CA LEU A 581 -31.23 0.75 14.21
C LEU A 581 -30.10 0.90 13.17
N THR A 582 -29.96 -0.05 12.24
CA THR A 582 -28.99 0.04 11.15
C THR A 582 -29.35 1.16 10.17
N GLU A 583 -30.64 1.30 9.82
CA GLU A 583 -31.14 2.41 9.00
C GLU A 583 -30.93 3.76 9.68
N PHE A 584 -31.16 3.82 11.00
CA PHE A 584 -30.93 5.03 11.78
C PHE A 584 -29.44 5.39 11.89
N MET A 585 -28.54 4.41 12.04
CA MET A 585 -27.10 4.66 12.01
C MET A 585 -26.65 5.21 10.64
N ALA A 586 -27.22 4.69 9.54
CA ALA A 586 -26.98 5.26 8.21
C ALA A 586 -27.44 6.73 8.14
N GLU A 587 -28.56 7.10 8.78
CA GLU A 587 -28.99 8.49 8.90
C GLU A 587 -28.00 9.34 9.72
N VAL A 588 -27.53 8.83 10.85
CA VAL A 588 -26.55 9.52 11.72
C VAL A 588 -25.27 9.82 10.96
N MET A 589 -24.68 8.82 10.28
CA MET A 589 -23.47 9.02 9.48
C MET A 589 -23.70 10.00 8.33
N ARG A 590 -24.89 9.96 7.69
CA ARG A 590 -25.27 10.92 6.65
C ARG A 590 -25.32 12.34 7.19
N LYS A 591 -25.95 12.56 8.35
CA LYS A 591 -26.05 13.88 8.99
C LYS A 591 -24.69 14.41 9.41
N ALA A 592 -23.87 13.56 10.05
CA ALA A 592 -22.53 13.90 10.50
C ALA A 592 -21.62 14.38 9.35
N ALA A 593 -21.77 13.78 8.17
CA ALA A 593 -20.99 14.12 6.97
C ALA A 593 -21.66 15.14 6.02
N ASP A 594 -22.86 15.63 6.36
CA ASP A 594 -23.73 16.39 5.46
C ASP A 594 -23.86 15.75 4.06
N ALA A 595 -24.10 14.44 4.05
CA ALA A 595 -24.17 13.62 2.84
C ALA A 595 -25.56 13.55 2.21
N ASP A 596 -25.58 13.25 0.91
CA ASP A 596 -26.81 12.97 0.16
C ASP A 596 -27.37 11.59 0.55
N VAL A 597 -26.48 10.63 0.76
CA VAL A 597 -26.81 9.24 1.11
C VAL A 597 -25.93 8.79 2.28
N GLY A 598 -26.51 8.10 3.25
CA GLY A 598 -25.78 7.36 4.27
C GLY A 598 -25.96 5.86 4.07
N VAL A 599 -24.94 5.05 4.35
CA VAL A 599 -24.98 3.60 4.20
C VAL A 599 -24.31 2.93 5.40
N HIS A 600 -24.96 1.92 5.99
CA HIS A 600 -24.42 1.12 7.09
C HIS A 600 -24.68 -0.37 6.88
N ASN A 601 -23.79 -1.23 7.37
CA ASN A 601 -23.93 -2.69 7.29
C ASN A 601 -24.71 -3.26 8.48
N SER A 602 -25.60 -4.21 8.21
CA SER A 602 -26.42 -4.89 9.24
C SER A 602 -25.58 -5.66 10.27
N GLY A 603 -24.37 -6.10 9.87
CA GLY A 603 -23.41 -6.76 10.75
C GLY A 603 -22.79 -5.84 11.81
N GLY A 604 -22.75 -4.53 11.54
CA GLY A 604 -22.24 -3.47 12.42
C GLY A 604 -23.16 -3.23 13.63
N THR A 605 -24.46 -3.43 13.45
CA THR A 605 -25.46 -3.36 14.52
C THR A 605 -25.59 -4.71 15.21
N ARG A 606 -25.30 -4.83 16.50
CA ARG A 606 -25.25 -6.11 17.23
C ARG A 606 -26.43 -6.38 18.15
N ASP A 607 -27.12 -5.34 18.61
CA ASP A 607 -28.25 -5.48 19.53
C ASP A 607 -29.48 -4.65 19.10
N SER A 608 -30.61 -4.91 19.75
CA SER A 608 -31.88 -4.22 19.60
C SER A 608 -32.18 -3.35 20.82
N LEU A 609 -33.18 -2.48 20.71
CA LEU A 609 -33.74 -1.74 21.85
C LEU A 609 -35.14 -2.26 22.17
N VAL A 610 -35.47 -2.37 23.45
CA VAL A 610 -36.84 -2.64 23.91
C VAL A 610 -37.50 -1.38 24.46
N GLN A 611 -38.83 -1.31 24.37
CA GLN A 611 -39.60 -0.19 24.91
C GLN A 611 -39.30 0.05 26.42
N GLY A 612 -39.05 1.31 26.77
CA GLY A 612 -38.71 1.76 28.12
C GLY A 612 -37.27 1.51 28.54
N GLN A 613 -36.44 0.89 27.68
CA GLN A 613 -35.03 0.65 27.98
C GLN A 613 -34.27 1.98 28.11
N ALA A 614 -33.45 2.10 29.16
CA ALA A 614 -32.49 3.18 29.28
C ALA A 614 -31.39 3.03 28.22
N ILE A 615 -31.14 4.10 27.47
CA ILE A 615 -30.03 4.20 26.53
C ILE A 615 -28.88 4.90 27.26
N THR A 616 -27.94 4.11 27.78
CA THR A 616 -26.70 4.59 28.40
C THR A 616 -25.56 4.52 27.40
N VAL A 617 -24.36 4.99 27.76
CA VAL A 617 -23.17 4.78 26.93
C VAL A 617 -22.88 3.28 26.77
N ALA A 618 -23.05 2.47 27.81
CA ALA A 618 -22.95 1.01 27.69
C ALA A 618 -23.93 0.43 26.66
N THR A 619 -25.15 0.95 26.59
CA THR A 619 -26.12 0.55 25.56
C THR A 619 -25.61 0.88 24.15
N THR A 620 -24.94 2.01 23.93
CA THR A 620 -24.40 2.36 22.59
C THR A 620 -23.29 1.41 22.17
N TYR A 621 -22.37 1.03 23.06
CA TYR A 621 -21.38 0.00 22.79
C TYR A 621 -22.04 -1.34 22.45
N LYS A 622 -23.05 -1.77 23.20
CA LYS A 622 -23.72 -3.05 22.92
C LYS A 622 -24.39 -3.08 21.54
N ILE A 623 -24.92 -1.95 21.08
CA ILE A 623 -25.57 -1.85 19.76
C ILE A 623 -24.53 -1.70 18.64
N PHE A 624 -23.53 -0.84 18.81
CA PHE A 624 -22.51 -0.51 17.79
C PHE A 624 -21.10 -0.64 18.38
N PRO A 625 -20.58 -1.86 18.61
CA PRO A 625 -19.38 -2.04 19.40
C PRO A 625 -18.08 -1.80 18.62
N PHE A 626 -18.15 -1.65 17.30
CA PHE A 626 -16.97 -1.43 16.46
C PHE A 626 -16.60 0.05 16.47
N ASP A 627 -15.32 0.36 16.62
CA ASP A 627 -14.82 1.73 16.49
C ASP A 627 -14.58 2.08 15.00
N ASN A 628 -15.54 1.70 14.15
CA ASN A 628 -15.49 1.99 12.73
C ASN A 628 -15.57 3.50 12.50
N GLN A 629 -14.79 3.99 11.55
CA GLN A 629 -14.69 5.41 11.28
C GLN A 629 -15.55 5.81 10.08
N ILE A 630 -16.22 6.95 10.19
CA ILE A 630 -17.03 7.52 9.10
C ILE A 630 -16.10 7.94 7.96
N ILE A 631 -16.41 7.46 6.74
CA ILE A 631 -15.80 7.83 5.48
C ILE A 631 -16.86 8.47 4.59
N SER A 632 -16.47 9.44 3.76
CA SER A 632 -17.36 9.98 2.73
C SER A 632 -16.66 10.13 1.39
N VAL A 633 -17.40 9.87 0.31
CA VAL A 633 -16.87 9.86 -1.06
C VAL A 633 -17.97 10.19 -2.08
N TYR A 634 -17.59 10.82 -3.18
CA TYR A 634 -18.50 11.01 -4.31
C TYR A 634 -18.52 9.77 -5.20
N ILE A 635 -19.65 9.07 -5.26
CA ILE A 635 -19.84 7.92 -6.15
C ILE A 635 -20.95 8.17 -7.16
N LYS A 636 -20.92 7.45 -8.29
CA LYS A 636 -21.98 7.53 -9.31
C LYS A 636 -23.31 6.98 -8.79
N GLY A 637 -24.41 7.54 -9.27
CA GLY A 637 -25.75 7.05 -8.97
C GLY A 637 -25.97 5.57 -9.35
N SER A 638 -25.26 5.05 -10.36
CA SER A 638 -25.27 3.62 -10.68
C SER A 638 -24.80 2.75 -9.51
N GLU A 639 -23.74 3.18 -8.82
CA GLU A 639 -23.17 2.48 -7.67
C GLU A 639 -24.07 2.64 -6.44
N VAL A 640 -24.62 3.85 -6.22
CA VAL A 640 -25.62 4.10 -5.17
C VAL A 640 -26.81 3.13 -5.30
N ILE A 641 -27.33 2.96 -6.51
CA ILE A 641 -28.43 2.02 -6.79
C ILE A 641 -28.01 0.58 -6.51
N SER A 642 -26.76 0.20 -6.82
CA SER A 642 -26.24 -1.13 -6.49
C SER A 642 -26.25 -1.38 -4.98
N LEU A 643 -25.77 -0.42 -4.18
CA LEU A 643 -25.77 -0.49 -2.71
C LEU A 643 -27.18 -0.67 -2.14
N PHE A 644 -28.20 -0.01 -2.71
CA PHE A 644 -29.59 -0.17 -2.25
C PHE A 644 -30.16 -1.57 -2.47
N ASN A 645 -29.64 -2.30 -3.45
CA ASN A 645 -30.05 -3.67 -3.73
C ASN A 645 -29.34 -4.69 -2.85
N ASN A 646 -28.34 -4.28 -2.06
CA ASN A 646 -27.61 -5.17 -1.17
C ASN A 646 -28.38 -5.36 0.14
N SER A 647 -28.87 -6.59 0.40
CA SER A 647 -29.66 -6.88 1.59
C SER A 647 -28.90 -6.75 2.91
N SER A 648 -27.56 -6.82 2.87
CA SER A 648 -26.70 -6.66 4.04
C SER A 648 -26.50 -5.20 4.42
N LEU A 649 -26.83 -4.25 3.53
CA LEU A 649 -26.72 -2.82 3.76
C LEU A 649 -28.09 -2.20 4.03
N LYS A 650 -28.05 -1.09 4.77
CA LYS A 650 -29.18 -0.18 4.99
C LYS A 650 -28.73 1.23 4.66
N TYR A 651 -29.67 2.08 4.25
CA TYR A 651 -29.36 3.42 3.80
C TYR A 651 -30.35 4.45 4.31
N SER A 652 -29.91 5.71 4.28
CA SER A 652 -30.73 6.89 4.52
C SER A 652 -30.51 7.88 3.39
N LEU A 653 -31.56 8.58 2.97
CA LEU A 653 -31.51 9.63 1.96
C LEU A 653 -31.69 11.01 2.59
N ARG A 654 -31.02 12.01 2.03
CA ARG A 654 -31.24 13.42 2.37
C ARG A 654 -32.70 13.80 2.06
N SER A 655 -33.28 14.65 2.91
CA SER A 655 -34.64 15.15 2.73
C SER A 655 -34.85 15.73 1.33
N GLY A 656 -35.89 15.27 0.63
CA GLY A 656 -36.21 15.69 -0.73
C GLY A 656 -35.60 14.83 -1.85
N LEU A 657 -34.71 13.88 -1.51
CA LEU A 657 -34.20 12.87 -2.43
C LEU A 657 -34.94 11.54 -2.22
N ASN A 658 -35.45 10.95 -3.30
CA ASN A 658 -36.04 9.60 -3.27
C ASN A 658 -35.21 8.64 -4.15
N GLU A 659 -35.37 7.34 -3.97
CA GLU A 659 -34.68 6.32 -4.78
C GLU A 659 -34.90 6.51 -6.29
N ASN A 660 -36.13 6.86 -6.69
CA ASN A 660 -36.47 7.09 -8.10
C ASN A 660 -35.85 8.37 -8.69
N ASP A 661 -35.30 9.25 -7.83
CA ASP A 661 -34.64 10.49 -8.23
C ASP A 661 -33.12 10.32 -8.42
N ILE A 662 -32.57 9.14 -8.13
CA ILE A 662 -31.14 8.85 -8.33
C ILE A 662 -30.86 8.71 -9.84
N ASP A 663 -30.21 9.71 -10.43
CA ASP A 663 -29.72 9.66 -11.80
C ASP A 663 -28.44 8.80 -11.85
N PRO A 664 -28.43 7.68 -12.60
CA PRO A 664 -27.28 6.78 -12.66
C PRO A 664 -25.96 7.44 -13.10
N ASN A 665 -26.03 8.58 -13.80
CA ASN A 665 -24.85 9.27 -14.32
C ASN A 665 -24.39 10.46 -13.46
N SER A 666 -25.17 10.84 -12.45
CA SER A 666 -24.82 11.91 -11.53
C SER A 666 -23.99 11.38 -10.35
N TYR A 667 -23.21 12.25 -9.72
CA TYR A 667 -22.44 11.91 -8.53
C TYR A 667 -23.18 12.35 -7.27
N TYR A 668 -23.12 11.52 -6.25
CA TYR A 668 -23.77 11.74 -4.95
C TYR A 668 -22.73 11.71 -3.85
N TRP A 669 -22.83 12.62 -2.88
CA TRP A 669 -22.00 12.58 -1.69
C TRP A 669 -22.52 11.48 -0.77
N VAL A 670 -21.74 10.39 -0.61
CA VAL A 670 -22.16 9.22 0.17
C VAL A 670 -21.27 9.10 1.40
N SER A 671 -21.91 8.93 2.55
CA SER A 671 -21.25 8.66 3.84
C SER A 671 -21.48 7.21 4.25
N THR A 672 -20.43 6.54 4.72
CA THR A 672 -20.47 5.17 5.24
C THR A 672 -19.37 4.97 6.28
N ASN A 673 -19.13 3.74 6.72
CA ASN A 673 -18.01 3.44 7.61
C ASN A 673 -16.85 2.74 6.86
N ASP A 674 -15.67 2.75 7.46
CA ASP A 674 -14.44 2.19 6.91
C ASP A 674 -14.53 0.70 6.53
N TYR A 675 -15.30 -0.09 7.30
CA TYR A 675 -15.60 -1.47 6.95
C TYR A 675 -16.35 -1.58 5.61
N VAL A 676 -17.45 -0.85 5.44
CA VAL A 676 -18.25 -0.88 4.21
C VAL A 676 -17.47 -0.28 3.03
N PHE A 677 -16.75 0.81 3.26
CA PHE A 677 -15.92 1.41 2.22
C PHE A 677 -14.86 0.43 1.69
N GLY A 678 -14.21 -0.30 2.60
CA GLY A 678 -13.15 -1.25 2.24
C GLY A 678 -13.64 -2.52 1.56
N ASN A 679 -14.85 -3.00 1.86
CA ASN A 679 -15.31 -4.35 1.49
C ASN A 679 -16.33 -4.42 0.35
N TYR A 680 -16.72 -3.28 -0.25
CA TYR A 680 -17.72 -3.24 -1.32
C TYR A 680 -17.16 -2.58 -2.58
N ASP A 681 -17.24 -3.29 -3.71
CA ASP A 681 -16.66 -2.91 -5.00
C ASP A 681 -17.12 -1.51 -5.46
N GLU A 682 -18.35 -1.13 -5.11
CA GLU A 682 -18.94 0.18 -5.41
C GLU A 682 -18.11 1.36 -4.90
N PHE A 683 -17.30 1.17 -3.84
CA PHE A 683 -16.45 2.21 -3.26
C PHE A 683 -15.00 2.15 -3.71
N GLN A 684 -14.49 0.98 -4.10
CA GLN A 684 -13.05 0.73 -4.28
C GLN A 684 -12.41 1.42 -5.50
N VAL A 685 -13.21 2.00 -6.40
CA VAL A 685 -12.70 2.69 -7.60
C VAL A 685 -12.46 4.19 -7.41
N TYR A 686 -12.72 4.71 -6.21
CA TYR A 686 -12.65 6.15 -5.91
C TYR A 686 -11.52 6.45 -4.91
N GLU A 687 -10.64 7.39 -5.28
CA GLU A 687 -9.49 7.78 -4.46
C GLU A 687 -9.70 9.09 -3.69
N ASP A 688 -10.66 9.92 -4.11
CA ASP A 688 -10.99 11.21 -3.47
C ASP A 688 -11.90 11.00 -2.24
N ILE A 689 -11.32 10.46 -1.17
CA ILE A 689 -12.02 10.18 0.09
C ILE A 689 -11.89 11.33 1.10
N TYR A 690 -12.96 11.59 1.83
CA TYR A 690 -12.94 12.43 3.02
C TYR A 690 -13.03 11.58 4.28
N PHE A 691 -12.02 11.71 5.14
CA PHE A 691 -11.90 10.96 6.38
C PHE A 691 -11.75 11.90 7.57
N PRO A 692 -12.84 12.23 8.27
CA PRO A 692 -12.81 13.15 9.40
C PRO A 692 -12.23 12.55 10.69
N GLY A 693 -11.96 11.23 10.74
CA GLY A 693 -11.48 10.55 11.94
C GLY A 693 -12.54 10.41 13.04
N ILE A 694 -13.83 10.43 12.67
CA ILE A 694 -14.96 10.31 13.61
C ILE A 694 -15.42 8.86 13.66
N VAL A 695 -15.48 8.28 14.86
CA VAL A 695 -16.07 6.96 15.10
C VAL A 695 -17.59 7.02 15.01
N ASP A 696 -18.23 6.10 14.29
CA ASP A 696 -19.67 6.09 14.03
C ASP A 696 -20.52 6.00 15.32
N ARG A 697 -20.10 5.17 16.29
CA ARG A 697 -20.71 5.11 17.64
C ARG A 697 -20.66 6.45 18.37
N ILE A 698 -19.57 7.21 18.23
CA ILE A 698 -19.46 8.55 18.85
C ILE A 698 -20.46 9.51 18.20
N ALA A 699 -20.59 9.49 16.87
CA ALA A 699 -21.61 10.28 16.18
C ALA A 699 -23.04 9.91 16.62
N PHE A 700 -23.31 8.62 16.85
CA PHE A 700 -24.59 8.16 17.40
C PHE A 700 -24.81 8.65 18.84
N GLU A 701 -23.79 8.61 19.69
CA GLU A 701 -23.87 9.16 21.04
C GLU A 701 -24.14 10.68 21.03
N ASP A 702 -23.49 11.43 20.14
CA ASP A 702 -23.70 12.87 19.99
C ASP A 702 -25.14 13.18 19.56
N GLU A 703 -25.71 12.44 18.60
CA GLU A 703 -27.12 12.57 18.19
C GLU A 703 -28.07 12.28 19.37
N LEU A 704 -27.78 11.28 20.20
CA LEU A 704 -28.58 10.99 21.40
C LEU A 704 -28.51 12.14 22.41
N ARG A 705 -27.32 12.70 22.65
CA ARG A 705 -27.10 13.80 23.58
C ARG A 705 -27.76 15.10 23.10
N GLU A 706 -27.70 15.40 21.81
CA GLU A 706 -28.39 16.55 21.22
C GLU A 706 -29.92 16.44 21.42
N ARG A 707 -30.49 15.26 21.16
CA ARG A 707 -31.93 15.02 21.42
C ARG A 707 -32.29 15.17 22.90
N ALA A 708 -31.42 14.71 23.79
CA ALA A 708 -31.61 14.79 25.25
C ALA A 708 -31.72 16.24 25.77
N GLU A 709 -31.32 17.26 24.99
CA GLU A 709 -31.52 18.67 25.35
C GLU A 709 -33.01 19.07 25.35
N THR A 710 -33.88 18.35 24.64
CA THR A 710 -35.28 18.73 24.42
C THR A 710 -36.30 17.65 24.78
N THR A 711 -35.88 16.39 24.91
CA THR A 711 -36.73 15.25 25.24
C THR A 711 -36.02 14.26 26.15
N THR A 712 -36.77 13.43 26.87
CA THR A 712 -36.24 12.27 27.62
C THR A 712 -36.49 10.94 26.89
N GLU A 713 -37.25 10.97 25.80
CA GLU A 713 -37.66 9.81 25.02
C GLU A 713 -36.92 9.77 23.68
N PHE A 714 -36.37 8.61 23.33
CA PHE A 714 -35.79 8.32 22.03
C PHE A 714 -36.84 7.77 21.06
N VAL A 715 -37.03 8.46 19.95
CA VAL A 715 -37.96 8.11 18.86
C VAL A 715 -37.20 8.14 17.53
N ILE A 716 -37.33 7.11 16.71
CA ILE A 716 -36.94 7.12 15.29
C ILE A 716 -38.23 7.35 14.50
N ASP A 717 -38.27 8.45 13.76
CA ASP A 717 -39.47 8.96 13.05
C ASP A 717 -39.72 8.27 11.70
#